data_AF-A0A1D8PG26-F1
#
_entry.id   AF-A0A1D8PG26-F1
#
_cell.length_a   1.000
_cell.length_b   1.000
_cell.length_c   1.000
_cell.angle_alpha   90.00
_cell.angle_beta   90.00
_cell.angle_gamma   90.00
#
_symmetry.space_group_name_H-M   'P 1'
#
loop_
_entity.id
_entity.type
_entity.pdbx_description
1 polymer ?
#
loop_
_entity_poly.entity_id
_entity_poly.type
_entity_poly.pdbx_seq_one_letter_code
_entity_poly.pdbx_strand_id
1 'polypeptide(L)'
;MSSRVARAQCANCTCSPGLISRANRKSIYKRLSLNRRNSTPGSGSGCTSREGSIFTFNPSLCLPDAKEVNTSKRLESLRKQMKEHDLGIYIVPSEDQHQSEYVSAYDQKRSFISGFSGSAGIAIITRDMNSVGDTFEGTAALSTDGRYFTQAVDELDFNWILLKQGAKDEPNWKEWTIKQAVQLSLDSGSTVRIGVDPTLITYKLYKEFQSILDKELAKNEKVKIEFTAVKENLINKIWEQFEELPSRNFREIKSLDINFTGRNVQDKLADVKKHLTGDIKGIVISALDEVAWLLNLRGSDIQYNPVFYSFVILTEESTTLYIGENRLSEDIVESLKTAGITIEPYESFYSSLTTVSTKLSESNKKFYIPDNANWEVVRNLKCEFSQGLSPVEELKAIKNNVELEGAKIAHLKDGRALIKFFAWLEEQVIEKQELIDEIEADEKLTEFKQQEDNFVGLSFDTISATGANGAVIHYKPTKGQCSTINPRKLYLNDSGSQFLEGTTDVTRTVHFQKPSAEEITNYTLVLKGNIALSTLRFPQNTTGNLIDAIARQYLWKYGLNYAHGTSHGVGAYLNVHEGPIGIGPRPNAAAYALKAGNLISNEPGYYQEGDYGIRIENVMFIKESDLRYDGKAYLEFETVTKVPYCRRLIDIHLLNDEEISWINEYHADIWNSFHENFDKNSYTYKWLKRETEPLVKSK
;
A
#
# COMPACT_ATOMS: atom_id res chain seq x y z
N MET A 1 2.45 -58.15 -1.58
CA MET A 1 3.18 -58.01 -0.29
C MET A 1 3.99 -56.73 -0.35
N SER A 2 3.84 -55.91 0.70
CA SER A 2 4.22 -54.50 0.77
C SER A 2 5.70 -54.22 0.50
N SER A 3 5.88 -53.11 -0.24
CA SER A 3 7.07 -52.38 -0.63
C SER A 3 8.13 -52.19 0.46
N ARG A 4 9.38 -52.51 0.10
CA ARG A 4 10.56 -51.78 0.55
C ARG A 4 11.31 -51.25 -0.68
N VAL A 5 11.40 -49.94 -0.71
CA VAL A 5 12.11 -49.12 -1.69
C VAL A 5 13.61 -49.42 -1.55
N ALA A 6 14.19 -49.95 -2.62
CA ALA A 6 15.62 -50.07 -2.87
C ALA A 6 15.90 -49.25 -4.13
N ARG A 7 17.02 -48.56 -4.33
CA ARG A 7 18.25 -48.37 -3.56
C ARG A 7 18.98 -47.21 -4.26
N ALA A 8 19.76 -46.49 -3.47
CA ALA A 8 20.95 -45.74 -3.84
C ALA A 8 21.50 -45.91 -5.27
N GLN A 9 21.77 -44.77 -5.93
CA GLN A 9 22.96 -44.53 -6.76
C GLN A 9 23.11 -43.02 -6.98
N CYS A 10 23.74 -42.34 -6.03
CA CYS A 10 24.37 -41.04 -6.24
C CYS A 10 25.77 -41.15 -5.63
N ALA A 11 26.68 -41.75 -6.39
CA ALA A 11 28.09 -41.78 -6.07
C ALA A 11 28.82 -41.00 -7.17
N ASN A 12 29.44 -39.89 -6.77
CA ASN A 12 30.43 -39.09 -7.49
C ASN A 12 29.92 -37.98 -8.44
N CYS A 13 29.21 -37.00 -7.87
CA CYS A 13 29.18 -35.62 -8.40
C CYS A 13 30.60 -35.05 -8.45
N THR A 14 30.98 -34.57 -9.64
CA THR A 14 31.87 -33.42 -9.81
C THR A 14 31.13 -32.50 -10.77
N CYS A 15 30.45 -31.54 -10.17
CA CYS A 15 29.43 -30.74 -10.81
C CYS A 15 30.10 -29.61 -11.62
N SER A 16 29.89 -29.63 -12.94
CA SER A 16 30.24 -28.58 -13.91
C SER A 16 29.26 -28.66 -15.09
N PRO A 17 28.96 -27.55 -15.77
CA PRO A 17 27.62 -26.97 -15.76
C PRO A 17 26.78 -27.42 -16.96
N GLY A 18 25.69 -28.13 -16.66
CA GLY A 18 24.50 -28.19 -17.50
C GLY A 18 23.33 -27.67 -16.65
N LEU A 19 22.24 -27.16 -17.18
CA LEU A 19 21.72 -27.12 -18.54
C LEU A 19 20.27 -26.68 -18.31
N ILE A 20 19.83 -25.66 -19.03
CA ILE A 20 18.56 -25.61 -19.76
C ILE A 20 17.48 -26.62 -19.30
N SER A 21 16.32 -26.05 -18.96
CA SER A 21 14.99 -26.67 -18.93
C SER A 21 14.62 -27.50 -17.70
N ARG A 22 14.29 -26.82 -16.60
CA ARG A 22 13.18 -27.26 -15.73
C ARG A 22 11.85 -26.76 -16.30
N ALA A 23 11.49 -27.25 -17.49
CA ALA A 23 10.12 -27.19 -17.97
C ALA A 23 9.69 -28.63 -18.25
N ASN A 24 8.67 -29.09 -17.52
CA ASN A 24 7.88 -30.32 -17.69
C ASN A 24 7.88 -31.28 -16.48
N ARG A 25 7.31 -30.81 -15.37
CA ARG A 25 6.53 -31.69 -14.47
C ARG A 25 5.26 -30.99 -13.98
N LYS A 26 4.40 -30.54 -14.90
CA LYS A 26 2.97 -30.33 -14.59
C LYS A 26 2.21 -31.60 -15.01
N SER A 27 1.84 -32.37 -13.99
CA SER A 27 0.72 -33.33 -13.92
C SER A 27 0.21 -33.92 -15.24
N ILE A 28 0.63 -35.16 -15.54
CA ILE A 28 0.12 -36.01 -16.63
C ILE A 28 -1.41 -36.25 -16.56
N TYR A 29 -2.10 -35.85 -15.49
CA TYR A 29 -3.56 -36.04 -15.36
C TYR A 29 -4.45 -35.03 -16.08
N LYS A 30 -3.93 -33.94 -16.67
CA LYS A 30 -4.78 -32.95 -17.40
C LYS A 30 -4.71 -33.01 -18.94
N ARG A 31 -3.91 -33.90 -19.55
CA ARG A 31 -3.83 -34.03 -21.02
C ARG A 31 -4.69 -35.13 -21.65
N LEU A 32 -5.39 -35.94 -20.86
CA LEU A 32 -6.24 -37.02 -21.40
C LEU A 32 -7.75 -36.70 -21.43
N SER A 33 -8.21 -35.51 -21.03
CA SER A 33 -9.64 -35.15 -21.07
C SER A 33 -10.08 -34.23 -22.21
N LEU A 34 -9.19 -33.77 -23.09
CA LEU A 34 -9.56 -32.82 -24.17
C LEU A 34 -9.48 -33.36 -25.61
N ASN A 35 -9.12 -34.62 -25.83
CA ASN A 35 -9.11 -35.23 -27.18
C ASN A 35 -10.28 -36.21 -27.45
N ARG A 36 -11.41 -36.08 -26.75
CA ARG A 36 -12.60 -36.94 -27.00
C ARG A 36 -13.90 -36.24 -27.34
N ARG A 37 -13.88 -34.96 -27.69
CA ARG A 37 -15.04 -34.28 -28.27
C ARG A 37 -14.59 -33.51 -29.50
N ASN A 38 -14.92 -34.05 -30.67
CA ASN A 38 -15.08 -33.41 -31.97
C ASN A 38 -14.75 -34.42 -33.08
N SER A 39 -15.65 -35.37 -33.30
CA SER A 39 -15.71 -36.15 -34.53
C SER A 39 -17.17 -36.19 -35.00
N THR A 40 -17.58 -35.13 -35.68
CA THR A 40 -18.76 -35.12 -36.55
C THR A 40 -18.44 -34.21 -37.74
N PRO A 41 -18.30 -34.76 -38.97
CA PRO A 41 -17.86 -34.03 -40.15
C PRO A 41 -19.02 -33.66 -41.08
N GLY A 42 -18.79 -32.61 -41.88
CA GLY A 42 -19.57 -32.22 -43.06
C GLY A 42 -20.63 -31.15 -42.76
N SER A 43 -20.88 -30.14 -43.57
CA SER A 43 -20.48 -29.72 -44.93
C SER A 43 -21.09 -28.32 -45.08
N GLY A 44 -20.39 -27.26 -45.45
CA GLY A 44 -20.08 -26.93 -46.84
C GLY A 44 -20.80 -25.62 -47.24
N SER A 45 -20.08 -24.75 -47.97
CA SER A 45 -20.52 -23.50 -48.64
C SER A 45 -20.93 -22.35 -47.72
N GLY A 46 -20.47 -21.10 -47.86
CA GLY A 46 -19.60 -20.44 -48.81
C GLY A 46 -19.83 -18.93 -48.58
N CYS A 47 -18.77 -18.12 -48.43
CA CYS A 47 -18.87 -16.66 -48.54
C CYS A 47 -17.46 -16.02 -48.55
N THR A 48 -17.15 -15.47 -49.72
CA THR A 48 -16.28 -14.34 -50.10
C THR A 48 -15.38 -13.68 -49.04
N SER A 49 -14.08 -13.78 -49.34
CA SER A 49 -12.94 -12.91 -49.02
C SER A 49 -13.23 -11.52 -48.45
N ARG A 50 -12.87 -11.30 -47.18
CA ARG A 50 -12.35 -10.02 -46.69
C ARG A 50 -10.84 -10.18 -46.49
N GLU A 51 -10.09 -9.38 -47.23
CA GLU A 51 -8.64 -9.24 -47.13
C GLU A 51 -8.27 -8.55 -45.82
N GLY A 52 -7.20 -9.02 -45.16
CA GLY A 52 -6.37 -8.15 -44.32
C GLY A 52 -6.52 -8.26 -42.79
N SER A 53 -6.40 -9.45 -42.19
CA SER A 53 -5.65 -9.56 -40.92
C SER A 53 -5.03 -10.96 -40.80
N ILE A 54 -3.80 -11.09 -41.28
CA ILE A 54 -3.02 -12.32 -41.14
C ILE A 54 -2.51 -12.36 -39.70
N PHE A 55 -3.22 -13.10 -38.85
CA PHE A 55 -2.82 -13.48 -37.51
C PHE A 55 -1.59 -14.39 -37.57
N THR A 56 -0.39 -13.84 -37.40
CA THR A 56 0.75 -14.61 -36.88
C THR A 56 0.74 -14.54 -35.36
N PHE A 57 0.06 -15.50 -34.73
CA PHE A 57 0.24 -15.78 -33.30
C PHE A 57 1.68 -16.28 -33.12
N ASN A 58 2.58 -15.39 -32.71
CA ASN A 58 3.87 -15.79 -32.20
C ASN A 58 3.70 -16.11 -30.70
N PRO A 59 3.74 -17.39 -30.26
CA PRO A 59 3.48 -17.75 -28.87
C PRO A 59 4.56 -17.21 -27.91
N SER A 60 5.65 -16.62 -28.42
CA SER A 60 6.67 -15.97 -27.61
C SER A 60 6.27 -14.59 -27.06
N LEU A 61 5.12 -14.02 -27.46
CA LEU A 61 4.65 -12.73 -26.96
C LEU A 61 3.74 -12.83 -25.72
N CYS A 62 3.49 -14.03 -25.19
CA CYS A 62 2.55 -14.25 -24.08
C CYS A 62 3.21 -14.74 -22.77
N LEU A 63 4.54 -14.59 -22.64
CA LEU A 63 5.17 -14.70 -21.32
C LEU A 63 5.59 -13.30 -20.89
N PRO A 64 5.12 -12.80 -19.74
CA PRO A 64 5.68 -11.59 -19.19
C PRO A 64 7.14 -11.92 -18.86
N ASP A 65 8.07 -11.46 -19.70
CA ASP A 65 9.50 -11.39 -19.35
C ASP A 65 9.68 -10.31 -18.26
N ALA A 66 8.90 -10.36 -17.17
CA ALA A 66 9.26 -9.67 -15.94
C ALA A 66 10.60 -10.29 -15.56
N LYS A 67 11.69 -9.59 -15.91
CA LYS A 67 13.03 -10.16 -15.89
C LYS A 67 13.36 -10.45 -14.43
N GLU A 68 13.26 -11.73 -14.05
CA GLU A 68 13.92 -12.29 -12.88
C GLU A 68 15.35 -11.74 -12.84
N VAL A 69 15.64 -10.88 -11.85
CA VAL A 69 16.97 -10.30 -11.68
C VAL A 69 17.81 -11.34 -10.98
N ASN A 70 18.86 -11.84 -11.63
CA ASN A 70 19.78 -12.75 -10.96
C ASN A 70 20.57 -12.00 -9.87
N THR A 71 20.22 -12.29 -8.62
CA THR A 71 20.72 -11.67 -7.40
C THR A 71 21.95 -12.36 -6.81
N SER A 72 22.45 -13.45 -7.41
CA SER A 72 23.54 -14.25 -6.81
C SER A 72 24.76 -13.43 -6.44
N LYS A 73 25.20 -12.53 -7.34
CA LYS A 73 26.35 -11.65 -7.07
C LYS A 73 26.04 -10.57 -6.03
N ARG A 74 24.81 -10.04 -6.00
CA ARG A 74 24.38 -9.06 -4.97
C ARG A 74 24.43 -9.70 -3.59
N LEU A 75 23.93 -10.93 -3.46
CA LEU A 75 23.97 -11.72 -2.22
C LEU A 75 25.41 -12.05 -1.79
N GLU A 76 26.28 -12.43 -2.73
CA GLU A 76 27.71 -12.68 -2.45
C GLU A 76 28.39 -11.42 -1.91
N SER A 77 28.24 -10.27 -2.57
CA SER A 77 28.78 -8.98 -2.11
C SER A 77 28.21 -8.59 -0.73
N LEU A 78 26.91 -8.79 -0.49
CA LEU A 78 26.29 -8.51 0.81
C LEU A 78 26.87 -9.41 1.91
N ARG A 79 27.03 -10.72 1.65
CA ARG A 79 27.56 -11.65 2.64
C ARG A 79 29.02 -11.37 2.99
N LYS A 80 29.81 -10.86 2.03
CA LYS A 80 31.14 -10.32 2.33
C LYS A 80 31.06 -9.16 3.33
N GLN A 81 30.15 -8.20 3.09
CA GLN A 81 29.90 -7.11 4.05
C GLN A 81 29.41 -7.62 5.41
N MET A 82 28.53 -8.63 5.43
CA MET A 82 28.09 -9.26 6.68
C MET A 82 29.26 -9.90 7.44
N LYS A 83 30.22 -10.54 6.77
CA LYS A 83 31.41 -11.10 7.41
C LYS A 83 32.27 -10.01 8.04
N GLU A 84 32.48 -8.89 7.35
CA GLU A 84 33.26 -7.74 7.84
C GLU A 84 32.65 -7.13 9.11
N HIS A 85 31.33 -7.24 9.30
CA HIS A 85 30.60 -6.72 10.47
C HIS A 85 30.21 -7.83 11.48
N ASP A 86 30.77 -9.04 11.34
CA ASP A 86 30.49 -10.19 12.20
C ASP A 86 28.99 -10.53 12.34
N LEU A 87 28.26 -10.44 11.22
CA LEU A 87 26.84 -10.76 11.14
C LEU A 87 26.64 -12.17 10.59
N GLY A 88 25.70 -12.90 11.18
CA GLY A 88 25.18 -14.15 10.65
C GLY A 88 23.88 -13.97 9.88
N ILE A 89 23.08 -12.95 10.23
CA ILE A 89 21.86 -12.59 9.52
C ILE A 89 21.78 -11.07 9.35
N TYR A 90 21.27 -10.61 8.22
CA TYR A 90 20.96 -9.20 7.97
C TYR A 90 19.52 -9.04 7.48
N ILE A 91 18.79 -8.11 8.12
CA ILE A 91 17.39 -7.80 7.80
C ILE A 91 17.36 -6.49 7.01
N VAL A 92 16.65 -6.50 5.88
CA VAL A 92 16.43 -5.36 5.00
C VAL A 92 14.92 -5.11 4.88
N PRO A 93 14.37 -4.17 5.65
CA PRO A 93 12.95 -3.80 5.60
C PRO A 93 12.62 -2.97 4.33
N SER A 94 11.33 -2.68 4.11
CA SER A 94 10.88 -1.82 3.00
C SER A 94 10.93 -0.34 3.37
N GLU A 95 10.83 -0.07 4.66
CA GLU A 95 10.60 1.25 5.23
C GLU A 95 11.88 2.11 5.18
N ASP A 96 11.68 3.42 5.07
CA ASP A 96 12.74 4.41 5.20
C ASP A 96 12.92 4.84 6.67
N GLN A 97 13.78 5.84 6.87
CA GLN A 97 14.07 6.40 8.18
C GLN A 97 12.85 7.05 8.87
N HIS A 98 11.82 7.41 8.11
CA HIS A 98 10.64 8.12 8.58
C HIS A 98 9.40 7.25 8.64
N GLN A 99 9.51 5.97 8.25
CA GLN A 99 8.40 5.03 8.12
C GLN A 99 7.32 5.57 7.16
N SER A 100 7.78 6.18 6.06
CA SER A 100 6.93 6.75 5.02
C SER A 100 6.09 5.68 4.32
N GLU A 101 4.88 6.04 3.88
CA GLU A 101 3.97 5.17 3.13
C GLU A 101 4.61 4.67 1.82
N TYR A 102 5.15 5.60 1.03
CA TYR A 102 6.03 5.33 -0.09
C TYR A 102 7.44 5.77 0.28
N VAL A 103 8.43 5.11 -0.32
CA VAL A 103 9.85 5.43 -0.10
C VAL A 103 10.49 5.91 -1.40
N SER A 104 11.49 6.77 -1.29
CA SER A 104 12.25 7.22 -2.46
C SER A 104 12.99 6.05 -3.11
N ALA A 105 13.38 6.18 -4.39
CA ALA A 105 14.16 5.16 -5.09
C ALA A 105 15.46 4.79 -4.34
N TYR A 106 16.11 5.77 -3.68
CA TYR A 106 17.30 5.55 -2.85
C TYR A 106 17.03 4.62 -1.65
N ASP A 107 15.81 4.66 -1.11
CA ASP A 107 15.43 3.88 0.06
C ASP A 107 14.86 2.48 -0.31
N GLN A 108 14.71 2.15 -1.60
CA GLN A 108 14.22 0.85 -2.11
C GLN A 108 15.27 -0.29 -2.01
N LYS A 109 15.98 -0.36 -0.88
CA LYS A 109 17.09 -1.30 -0.62
C LYS A 109 16.66 -2.76 -0.69
N ARG A 110 15.46 -3.09 -0.21
CA ARG A 110 14.87 -4.43 -0.29
C ARG A 110 14.63 -4.84 -1.75
N SER A 111 14.06 -3.92 -2.54
CA SER A 111 13.84 -4.14 -3.98
C SER A 111 15.16 -4.41 -4.71
N PHE A 112 16.19 -3.61 -4.43
CA PHE A 112 17.52 -3.82 -4.97
C PHE A 112 18.11 -5.20 -4.61
N ILE A 113 18.14 -5.57 -3.32
CA ILE A 113 18.83 -6.80 -2.93
C ILE A 113 18.11 -8.06 -3.42
N SER A 114 16.78 -8.05 -3.47
CA SER A 114 15.98 -9.25 -3.80
C SER A 114 15.46 -9.29 -5.23
N GLY A 115 15.50 -8.19 -5.97
CA GLY A 115 14.87 -8.07 -7.29
C GLY A 115 13.34 -8.00 -7.25
N PHE A 116 12.74 -7.91 -6.05
CA PHE A 116 11.27 -7.87 -5.87
C PHE A 116 10.77 -6.43 -5.72
N SER A 117 9.96 -6.01 -6.67
CA SER A 117 9.54 -4.62 -6.87
C SER A 117 8.26 -4.22 -6.10
N GLY A 118 7.50 -5.18 -5.57
CA GLY A 118 6.27 -4.88 -4.82
C GLY A 118 6.52 -4.02 -3.57
N SER A 119 5.60 -3.14 -3.17
CA SER A 119 5.93 -2.08 -2.21
C SER A 119 6.19 -2.56 -0.77
N ALA A 120 5.69 -3.72 -0.36
CA ALA A 120 5.81 -4.20 1.01
C ALA A 120 6.54 -5.55 1.13
N GLY A 121 7.41 -5.67 2.13
CA GLY A 121 8.09 -6.92 2.49
C GLY A 121 9.35 -6.74 3.33
N ILE A 122 9.95 -7.85 3.75
CA ILE A 122 11.20 -7.88 4.51
C ILE A 122 12.12 -8.90 3.85
N ALA A 123 13.31 -8.47 3.42
CA ALA A 123 14.36 -9.37 2.96
C ALA A 123 15.25 -9.78 4.15
N ILE A 124 15.54 -11.07 4.26
CA ILE A 124 16.36 -11.65 5.33
C ILE A 124 17.44 -12.50 4.68
N ILE A 125 18.69 -12.13 4.88
CA ILE A 125 19.83 -12.79 4.28
C ILE A 125 20.65 -13.43 5.39
N THR A 126 20.94 -14.71 5.28
CA THR A 126 21.86 -15.42 6.17
C THR A 126 23.23 -15.57 5.50
N ARG A 127 24.25 -15.72 6.35
CA ARG A 127 25.60 -16.10 5.97
C ARG A 127 25.99 -17.33 6.76
N ASP A 128 26.51 -18.34 6.07
CA ASP A 128 27.14 -19.47 6.74
C ASP A 128 28.33 -18.97 7.58
N MET A 129 28.28 -19.31 8.87
CA MET A 129 29.28 -18.88 9.85
C MET A 129 30.59 -19.66 9.72
N ASN A 130 30.56 -20.84 9.11
CA ASN A 130 31.69 -21.75 8.98
C ASN A 130 32.40 -21.66 7.62
N SER A 131 31.99 -20.75 6.72
CA SER A 131 32.60 -20.61 5.40
C SER A 131 34.10 -20.33 5.50
N VAL A 132 34.91 -21.13 4.79
CA VAL A 132 36.37 -21.01 4.70
C VAL A 132 36.72 -20.49 3.29
N GLY A 133 37.43 -19.37 3.23
CA GLY A 133 37.81 -18.70 1.97
C GLY A 133 36.96 -17.46 1.65
N ASP A 134 36.99 -17.03 0.39
CA ASP A 134 36.34 -15.81 -0.09
C ASP A 134 34.95 -16.04 -0.71
N THR A 135 34.45 -17.28 -0.70
CA THR A 135 33.10 -17.62 -1.17
C THR A 135 32.15 -17.68 0.03
N PHE A 136 31.15 -16.80 0.04
CA PHE A 136 30.21 -16.69 1.15
C PHE A 136 28.82 -17.20 0.75
N GLU A 137 28.42 -18.32 1.34
CA GLU A 137 27.13 -18.96 1.10
C GLU A 137 26.11 -18.65 2.21
N GLY A 138 24.85 -19.02 1.98
CA GLY A 138 23.77 -18.87 2.93
C GLY A 138 22.41 -18.98 2.26
N THR A 139 21.35 -18.82 3.04
CA THR A 139 19.96 -18.72 2.58
C THR A 139 19.54 -17.25 2.46
N ALA A 140 18.56 -16.98 1.60
CA ALA A 140 17.89 -15.69 1.53
C ALA A 140 16.37 -15.92 1.50
N ALA A 141 15.62 -15.07 2.18
CA ALA A 141 14.17 -15.15 2.22
C ALA A 141 13.55 -13.77 2.06
N LEU A 142 12.47 -13.69 1.28
CA LEU A 142 11.62 -12.52 1.19
C LEU A 142 10.30 -12.86 1.90
N SER A 143 9.91 -12.05 2.87
CA SER A 143 8.60 -12.13 3.47
C SER A 143 7.72 -10.98 3.00
N THR A 144 6.54 -11.28 2.44
CA THR A 144 5.56 -10.26 2.04
C THR A 144 4.14 -10.75 2.36
N ASP A 145 3.15 -9.89 2.22
CA ASP A 145 1.74 -10.19 2.49
C ASP A 145 0.97 -10.63 1.23
N GLY A 146 -0.29 -11.03 1.43
CA GLY A 146 -1.13 -11.64 0.41
C GLY A 146 -1.38 -10.80 -0.84
N ARG A 147 -1.13 -9.49 -0.80
CA ARG A 147 -1.22 -8.61 -1.98
C ARG A 147 -0.16 -8.92 -3.02
N TYR A 148 0.97 -9.50 -2.60
CA TYR A 148 2.18 -9.63 -3.41
C TYR A 148 2.64 -11.07 -3.66
N PHE A 149 1.89 -12.08 -3.23
CA PHE A 149 2.35 -13.48 -3.37
C PHE A 149 2.61 -13.89 -4.82
N THR A 150 1.73 -13.52 -5.75
CA THR A 150 1.89 -13.84 -7.18
C THR A 150 3.08 -13.11 -7.75
N GLN A 151 3.16 -11.79 -7.53
CA GLN A 151 4.29 -10.97 -7.98
C GLN A 151 5.63 -11.49 -7.45
N ALA A 152 5.71 -11.85 -6.16
CA ALA A 152 6.93 -12.37 -5.57
C ALA A 152 7.34 -13.73 -6.16
N VAL A 153 6.39 -14.59 -6.55
CA VAL A 153 6.71 -15.84 -7.25
C VAL A 153 7.28 -15.60 -8.64
N ASP A 154 6.83 -14.55 -9.32
CA ASP A 154 7.25 -14.24 -10.68
C ASP A 154 8.58 -13.46 -10.73
N GLU A 155 8.88 -12.63 -9.74
CA GLU A 155 10.06 -11.75 -9.72
C GLU A 155 11.28 -12.31 -8.98
N LEU A 156 11.08 -13.17 -7.98
CA LEU A 156 12.18 -13.71 -7.18
C LEU A 156 12.97 -14.78 -7.95
N ASP A 157 14.29 -14.65 -7.94
CA ASP A 157 15.16 -15.67 -8.50
C ASP A 157 15.31 -16.90 -7.60
N PHE A 158 16.01 -17.92 -8.11
CA PHE A 158 16.21 -19.19 -7.41
C PHE A 158 16.94 -19.09 -6.05
N ASN A 159 17.53 -17.95 -5.70
CA ASN A 159 18.22 -17.77 -4.42
C ASN A 159 17.27 -17.49 -3.26
N TRP A 160 16.00 -17.12 -3.52
CA TRP A 160 15.08 -16.63 -2.51
C TRP A 160 13.99 -17.63 -2.13
N ILE A 161 13.74 -17.71 -0.83
CA ILE A 161 12.58 -18.39 -0.25
C ILE A 161 11.47 -17.35 -0.01
N LEU A 162 10.28 -17.56 -0.56
CA LEU A 162 9.13 -16.71 -0.28
C LEU A 162 8.43 -17.15 1.02
N LEU A 163 8.39 -16.27 2.02
CA LEU A 163 7.65 -16.44 3.27
C LEU A 163 6.31 -15.70 3.17
N LYS A 164 5.22 -16.45 2.95
CA LYS A 164 3.88 -15.89 2.73
C LYS A 164 3.23 -15.49 4.05
N GLN A 165 3.30 -14.21 4.41
CA GLN A 165 2.80 -13.72 5.71
C GLN A 165 1.29 -13.98 5.88
N GLY A 166 0.92 -14.56 7.03
CA GLY A 166 -0.48 -14.85 7.37
C GLY A 166 -1.07 -16.05 6.62
N ALA A 167 -0.34 -16.66 5.68
CA ALA A 167 -0.78 -17.91 5.08
C ALA A 167 -0.72 -19.06 6.10
N LYS A 168 -1.59 -20.04 5.90
CA LYS A 168 -1.69 -21.19 6.80
C LYS A 168 -0.38 -21.97 6.81
N ASP A 169 0.07 -22.36 8.00
CA ASP A 169 1.28 -23.16 8.24
C ASP A 169 2.61 -22.47 7.84
N GLU A 170 2.56 -21.18 7.47
CA GLU A 170 3.75 -20.38 7.18
C GLU A 170 4.24 -19.64 8.45
N PRO A 171 5.55 -19.69 8.78
CA PRO A 171 6.07 -18.96 9.91
C PRO A 171 6.03 -17.45 9.66
N ASN A 172 5.78 -16.67 10.71
CA ASN A 172 6.05 -15.24 10.61
C ASN A 172 7.56 -15.01 10.42
N TRP A 173 7.93 -13.91 9.76
CA TRP A 173 9.33 -13.66 9.40
C TRP A 173 10.25 -13.50 10.62
N LYS A 174 9.73 -13.00 11.75
CA LYS A 174 10.49 -12.83 13.00
C LYS A 174 10.89 -14.21 13.55
N GLU A 175 9.92 -15.11 13.67
CA GLU A 175 10.13 -16.51 14.07
C GLU A 175 11.03 -17.26 13.09
N TRP A 176 10.84 -17.07 11.77
CA TRP A 176 11.70 -17.68 10.77
C TRP A 176 13.14 -17.23 10.93
N THR A 177 13.37 -15.92 11.09
CA THR A 177 14.70 -15.33 11.30
C THR A 177 15.36 -15.89 12.55
N ILE A 178 14.63 -15.92 13.67
CA ILE A 178 15.14 -16.45 14.93
C ILE A 178 15.45 -17.94 14.82
N LYS A 179 14.61 -18.73 14.14
CA LYS A 179 14.90 -20.16 13.86
C LYS A 179 16.16 -20.34 13.04
N GLN A 180 16.41 -19.51 12.02
CA GLN A 180 17.67 -19.55 11.27
C GLN A 180 18.86 -19.21 12.18
N ALA A 181 18.74 -18.19 13.04
CA ALA A 181 19.81 -17.80 13.97
C ALA A 181 20.11 -18.89 15.00
N VAL A 182 19.08 -19.59 15.50
CA VAL A 182 19.23 -20.76 16.39
C VAL A 182 20.04 -21.83 15.70
N GLN A 183 19.68 -22.19 14.46
CA GLN A 183 20.37 -23.22 13.70
C GLN A 183 21.84 -22.84 13.45
N LEU A 184 22.10 -21.60 12.99
CA LEU A 184 23.46 -21.09 12.78
C LEU A 184 24.28 -21.08 14.07
N SER A 185 23.69 -20.77 15.22
CA SER A 185 24.38 -20.76 16.51
C SER A 185 24.74 -22.17 16.96
N LEU A 186 23.84 -23.14 16.75
CA LEU A 186 24.10 -24.55 17.05
C LEU A 186 25.18 -25.14 16.13
N ASP A 187 25.14 -24.82 14.84
CA ASP A 187 26.07 -25.38 13.84
C ASP A 187 27.49 -24.80 13.96
N SER A 188 27.61 -23.53 14.36
CA SER A 188 28.92 -22.86 14.52
C SER A 188 29.46 -22.89 15.96
N GLY A 189 28.62 -23.22 16.94
CA GLY A 189 28.95 -23.11 18.37
C GLY A 189 29.26 -21.67 18.83
N SER A 190 28.96 -20.67 18.00
CA SER A 190 29.32 -19.27 18.18
C SER A 190 28.09 -18.39 18.39
N THR A 191 28.30 -17.17 18.89
CA THR A 191 27.24 -16.16 18.95
C THR A 191 26.87 -15.70 17.54
N VAL A 192 25.58 -15.73 17.21
CA VAL A 192 25.05 -15.25 15.93
C VAL A 192 24.47 -13.85 16.11
N ARG A 193 24.97 -12.88 15.34
CA ARG A 193 24.40 -11.53 15.29
C ARG A 193 23.40 -11.39 14.15
N ILE A 194 22.20 -10.96 14.51
CA ILE A 194 21.14 -10.55 13.59
C ILE A 194 21.25 -9.03 13.46
N GLY A 195 21.74 -8.55 12.33
CA GLY A 195 21.92 -7.13 12.05
C GLY A 195 20.70 -6.51 11.37
N VAL A 196 20.40 -5.26 11.73
CA VAL A 196 19.44 -4.41 11.01
C VAL A 196 19.88 -2.95 11.11
N ASP A 197 19.62 -2.17 10.07
CA ASP A 197 19.76 -0.72 10.15
C ASP A 197 18.71 -0.15 11.13
N PRO A 198 19.12 0.42 12.28
CA PRO A 198 18.20 0.86 13.32
C PRO A 198 17.35 2.06 12.89
N THR A 199 17.69 2.73 11.79
CA THR A 199 16.88 3.82 11.24
C THR A 199 15.66 3.30 10.49
N LEU A 200 15.68 2.05 9.99
CA LEU A 200 14.65 1.52 9.11
C LEU A 200 13.58 0.67 9.82
N ILE A 201 13.73 0.43 11.12
CA ILE A 201 12.72 -0.28 11.92
C ILE A 201 12.25 0.59 13.07
N THR A 202 10.98 0.49 13.44
CA THR A 202 10.46 1.16 14.64
C THR A 202 11.01 0.53 15.91
N TYR A 203 11.07 1.32 16.99
CA TYR A 203 11.39 0.76 18.31
C TYR A 203 10.34 -0.25 18.79
N LYS A 204 9.07 -0.06 18.37
CA LYS A 204 8.00 -1.03 18.62
C LYS A 204 8.31 -2.38 17.99
N LEU A 205 8.72 -2.40 16.72
CA LEU A 205 9.13 -3.63 16.04
C LEU A 205 10.36 -4.26 16.69
N TYR A 206 11.36 -3.46 17.11
CA TYR A 206 12.50 -3.94 17.88
C TYR A 206 12.07 -4.69 19.15
N LYS A 207 11.19 -4.11 19.97
CA LYS A 207 10.69 -4.74 21.20
C LYS A 207 9.94 -6.04 20.92
N GLU A 208 9.10 -6.06 19.88
CA GLU A 208 8.39 -7.27 19.47
C GLU A 208 9.37 -8.37 19.06
N PHE A 209 10.39 -8.04 18.25
CA PHE A 209 11.42 -8.98 17.83
C PHE A 209 12.21 -9.51 19.04
N GLN A 210 12.66 -8.61 19.92
CA GLN A 210 13.41 -8.96 21.13
C GLN A 210 12.60 -9.88 22.05
N SER A 211 11.30 -9.62 22.22
CA SER A 211 10.43 -10.49 23.04
C SER A 211 10.32 -11.91 22.50
N ILE A 212 10.27 -12.10 21.17
CA ILE A 212 10.26 -13.43 20.55
C ILE A 212 11.63 -14.09 20.73
N LEU A 213 12.72 -13.32 20.57
CA LEU A 213 14.08 -13.81 20.72
C LEU A 213 14.35 -14.30 22.16
N ASP A 214 14.00 -13.51 23.17
CA ASP A 214 14.20 -13.86 24.58
C ASP A 214 13.46 -15.16 24.95
N LYS A 215 12.23 -15.33 24.45
CA LYS A 215 11.46 -16.57 24.62
C LYS A 215 12.11 -17.79 23.96
N GLU A 216 12.79 -17.60 22.83
CA GLU A 216 13.49 -18.68 22.15
C GLU A 216 14.80 -19.04 22.88
N LEU A 217 15.58 -18.03 23.31
CA LEU A 217 16.82 -18.22 24.06
C LEU A 217 16.58 -18.94 25.40
N ALA A 218 15.44 -18.69 26.05
CA ALA A 218 15.04 -19.39 27.28
C ALA A 218 14.84 -20.91 27.09
N LYS A 219 14.71 -21.42 25.86
CA LYS A 219 14.51 -22.85 25.59
C LYS A 219 15.81 -23.64 25.51
N ASN A 220 16.95 -22.99 25.23
CA ASN A 220 18.22 -23.67 25.03
C ASN A 220 19.41 -22.75 25.33
N GLU A 221 20.05 -22.93 26.49
CA GLU A 221 21.20 -22.14 26.96
C GLU A 221 22.44 -22.23 26.06
N LYS A 222 22.53 -23.23 25.16
CA LYS A 222 23.63 -23.34 24.20
C LYS A 222 23.52 -22.36 23.05
N VAL A 223 22.31 -21.87 22.77
CA VAL A 223 22.05 -20.93 21.69
C VAL A 223 22.44 -19.53 22.15
N LYS A 224 23.27 -18.85 21.36
CA LYS A 224 23.72 -17.49 21.63
C LYS A 224 23.41 -16.62 20.42
N ILE A 225 22.45 -15.71 20.58
CA ILE A 225 21.99 -14.82 19.52
C ILE A 225 21.91 -13.41 20.06
N GLU A 226 22.35 -12.44 19.29
CA GLU A 226 22.24 -11.01 19.60
C GLU A 226 21.48 -10.32 18.46
N PHE A 227 20.53 -9.45 18.81
CA PHE A 227 19.91 -8.54 17.85
C PHE A 227 20.64 -7.20 17.87
N THR A 228 21.30 -6.86 16.76
CA THR A 228 22.34 -5.82 16.71
C THR A 228 21.97 -4.71 15.74
N ALA A 229 22.11 -3.47 16.20
CA ALA A 229 21.98 -2.30 15.36
C ALA A 229 23.23 -2.12 14.47
N VAL A 230 23.03 -2.06 13.16
CA VAL A 230 24.07 -1.84 12.16
C VAL A 230 23.88 -0.44 11.57
N LYS A 231 24.54 0.55 12.16
CA LYS A 231 24.34 1.97 11.79
C LYS A 231 24.71 2.26 10.33
N GLU A 232 25.70 1.56 9.79
CA GLU A 232 26.09 1.69 8.40
C GLU A 232 25.28 0.71 7.54
N ASN A 233 24.50 1.23 6.59
CA ASN A 233 23.63 0.39 5.78
C ASN A 233 24.46 -0.46 4.79
N LEU A 234 24.41 -1.79 4.93
CA LEU A 234 25.25 -2.69 4.13
C LEU A 234 24.81 -2.79 2.66
N ILE A 235 23.55 -2.45 2.35
CA ILE A 235 23.08 -2.39 0.96
C ILE A 235 23.75 -1.24 0.21
N ASN A 236 23.87 -0.07 0.85
CA ASN A 236 24.50 1.09 0.25
C ASN A 236 25.98 0.83 -0.12
N LYS A 237 26.70 -0.02 0.65
CA LYS A 237 28.09 -0.39 0.35
C LYS A 237 28.25 -1.23 -0.93
N ILE A 238 27.19 -1.90 -1.35
CA ILE A 238 27.25 -2.83 -2.48
C ILE A 238 26.47 -2.32 -3.69
N TRP A 239 25.54 -1.38 -3.53
CA TRP A 239 24.60 -0.97 -4.58
C TRP A 239 25.33 -0.54 -5.86
N GLU A 240 26.27 0.41 -5.71
CA GLU A 240 27.04 0.99 -6.83
C GLU A 240 27.93 -0.02 -7.58
N GLN A 241 28.12 -1.22 -7.04
CA GLN A 241 28.84 -2.30 -7.74
C GLN A 241 28.01 -2.91 -8.89
N PHE A 242 26.69 -2.71 -8.89
CA PHE A 242 25.77 -3.38 -9.81
C PHE A 242 24.98 -2.41 -10.67
N GLU A 243 24.58 -1.27 -10.13
CA GLU A 243 23.83 -0.22 -10.81
C GLU A 243 24.06 1.13 -10.12
N GLU A 244 23.78 2.22 -10.81
CA GLU A 244 23.89 3.56 -10.25
C GLU A 244 22.96 3.74 -9.04
N LEU A 245 23.50 4.20 -7.92
CA LEU A 245 22.71 4.49 -6.72
C LEU A 245 21.78 5.67 -7.00
N PRO A 246 20.46 5.52 -6.87
CA PRO A 246 19.53 6.63 -7.12
C PRO A 246 19.82 7.81 -6.19
N SER A 247 19.72 9.04 -6.69
CA SER A 247 19.87 10.24 -5.86
C SER A 247 18.61 10.51 -5.03
N ARG A 248 18.78 10.96 -3.78
CA ARG A 248 17.67 11.59 -3.04
C ARG A 248 17.33 12.94 -3.66
N ASN A 249 16.05 13.14 -3.95
CA ASN A 249 15.56 14.40 -4.49
C ASN A 249 15.11 15.29 -3.34
N PHE A 250 15.82 16.39 -3.14
CA PHE A 250 15.46 17.42 -2.17
C PHE A 250 14.85 18.62 -2.92
N ARG A 251 13.52 18.72 -2.95
CA ARG A 251 12.78 19.68 -3.80
C ARG A 251 12.27 20.92 -3.05
N GLU A 252 11.88 21.99 -3.73
CA GLU A 252 11.34 23.17 -3.03
C GLU A 252 10.13 22.81 -2.14
N ILE A 253 10.08 23.39 -0.93
CA ILE A 253 8.97 23.23 0.01
C ILE A 253 8.06 24.44 -0.07
N LYS A 254 6.75 24.22 -0.08
CA LYS A 254 5.73 25.25 -0.23
C LYS A 254 4.84 25.32 1.00
N SER A 255 4.40 26.51 1.35
CA SER A 255 3.31 26.70 2.31
C SER A 255 1.96 26.32 1.68
N LEU A 256 1.14 25.60 2.43
CA LEU A 256 -0.26 25.37 2.09
C LEU A 256 -1.12 26.42 2.80
N ASP A 257 -1.86 27.19 1.99
CA ASP A 257 -2.65 28.32 2.48
C ASP A 257 -3.72 27.90 3.51
N ILE A 258 -4.04 28.80 4.43
CA ILE A 258 -5.02 28.55 5.50
C ILE A 258 -6.43 28.25 4.95
N ASN A 259 -6.76 28.71 3.74
CA ASN A 259 -8.02 28.38 3.07
C ASN A 259 -8.16 26.89 2.72
N PHE A 260 -7.07 26.12 2.71
CA PHE A 260 -7.11 24.66 2.53
C PHE A 260 -6.94 23.89 3.85
N THR A 261 -6.34 24.50 4.87
CA THR A 261 -6.02 23.81 6.14
C THR A 261 -6.98 24.15 7.28
N GLY A 262 -7.66 25.30 7.23
CA GLY A 262 -8.60 25.78 8.24
C GLY A 262 -8.00 26.15 9.60
N ARG A 263 -6.71 25.87 9.83
CA ARG A 263 -6.01 26.11 11.10
C ARG A 263 -4.58 26.52 10.86
N ASN A 264 -4.11 27.55 11.58
CA ASN A 264 -2.73 28.00 11.51
C ASN A 264 -1.79 27.07 12.31
N VAL A 265 -0.47 27.27 12.13
CA VAL A 265 0.58 26.46 12.76
C VAL A 265 0.61 26.63 14.28
N GLN A 266 0.42 27.85 14.78
CA GLN A 266 0.44 28.16 16.22
C GLN A 266 -0.63 27.36 16.98
N ASP A 267 -1.84 27.29 16.45
CA ASP A 267 -2.95 26.57 17.06
C ASP A 267 -2.70 25.05 17.08
N LYS A 268 -2.14 24.51 15.99
CA LYS A 268 -1.77 23.08 15.91
C LYS A 268 -0.64 22.75 16.90
N LEU A 269 0.39 23.58 16.98
CA LEU A 269 1.47 23.45 17.96
C LEU A 269 0.94 23.52 19.39
N ALA A 270 0.01 24.42 19.68
CA ALA A 270 -0.61 24.52 21.00
C ALA A 270 -1.34 23.22 21.37
N ASP A 271 -2.06 22.58 20.44
CA ASP A 271 -2.71 21.29 20.67
C ASP A 271 -1.71 20.15 20.91
N VAL A 272 -0.63 20.09 20.13
CA VAL A 272 0.43 19.10 20.37
C VAL A 272 1.09 19.33 21.74
N LYS A 273 1.37 20.58 22.11
CA LYS A 273 1.94 20.94 23.42
C LYS A 273 1.06 20.54 24.60
N LYS A 274 -0.26 20.44 24.44
CA LYS A 274 -1.15 19.90 25.49
C LYS A 274 -0.82 18.46 25.90
N HIS A 275 -0.08 17.72 25.07
CA HIS A 275 0.38 16.36 25.38
C HIS A 275 1.65 16.33 26.25
N LEU A 276 2.32 17.48 26.47
CA LEU A 276 3.44 17.62 27.40
C LEU A 276 2.98 17.67 28.87
N THR A 277 2.33 16.60 29.32
CA THR A 277 1.74 16.50 30.66
C THR A 277 2.63 15.74 31.64
N GLY A 278 2.51 16.03 32.93
CA GLY A 278 3.28 15.34 33.98
C GLY A 278 4.80 15.49 33.81
N ASP A 279 5.48 14.36 33.66
CA ASP A 279 6.93 14.27 33.44
C ASP A 279 7.34 14.29 31.96
N ILE A 280 6.39 14.21 31.02
CA ILE A 280 6.64 14.28 29.57
C ILE A 280 6.86 15.73 29.14
N LYS A 281 8.13 16.09 28.88
CA LYS A 281 8.53 17.47 28.53
C LYS A 281 9.17 17.62 27.14
N GLY A 282 9.22 16.53 26.38
CA GLY A 282 9.61 16.53 24.98
C GLY A 282 8.79 15.54 24.16
N ILE A 283 8.56 15.85 22.89
CA ILE A 283 7.96 14.96 21.89
C ILE A 283 8.88 14.97 20.67
N VAL A 284 9.13 13.78 20.11
CA VAL A 284 9.76 13.63 18.79
C VAL A 284 8.66 13.39 17.76
N ILE A 285 8.73 14.07 16.62
CA ILE A 285 7.86 13.81 15.46
C ILE A 285 8.78 13.45 14.29
N SER A 286 8.66 12.21 13.82
CA SER A 286 9.53 11.65 12.77
C SER A 286 8.82 11.32 11.47
N ALA A 287 7.50 11.13 11.47
CA ALA A 287 6.74 10.86 10.25
C ALA A 287 6.59 12.14 9.42
N LEU A 288 6.86 12.04 8.11
CA LEU A 288 6.93 13.22 7.23
C LEU A 288 5.57 13.89 7.03
N ASP A 289 4.51 13.10 6.95
CA ASP A 289 3.13 13.57 6.81
C ASP A 289 2.63 14.28 8.07
N GLU A 290 3.10 13.87 9.26
CA GLU A 290 2.83 14.58 10.51
C GLU A 290 3.51 15.94 10.54
N VAL A 291 4.78 16.04 10.14
CA VAL A 291 5.50 17.33 10.07
C VAL A 291 4.85 18.27 9.03
N ALA A 292 4.55 17.74 7.84
CA ALA A 292 3.87 18.50 6.78
C ALA A 292 2.50 19.03 7.25
N TRP A 293 1.69 18.20 7.92
CA TRP A 293 0.40 18.62 8.48
C TRP A 293 0.55 19.66 9.59
N LEU A 294 1.47 19.44 10.53
CA LEU A 294 1.68 20.30 11.70
C LEU A 294 2.08 21.72 11.31
N LEU A 295 2.91 21.83 10.27
CA LEU A 295 3.53 23.09 9.86
C LEU A 295 2.83 23.76 8.68
N ASN A 296 1.74 23.18 8.16
CA ASN A 296 1.09 23.65 6.92
C ASN A 296 2.08 23.80 5.75
N LEU A 297 3.03 22.87 5.66
CA LEU A 297 4.02 22.83 4.59
C LEU A 297 3.78 21.58 3.74
N ARG A 298 4.17 21.65 2.46
CA ARG A 298 4.08 20.55 1.50
C ARG A 298 5.35 20.46 0.68
N GLY A 299 5.74 19.23 0.36
CA GLY A 299 6.93 18.91 -0.41
C GLY A 299 6.63 17.93 -1.54
N SER A 300 7.67 17.44 -2.20
CA SER A 300 7.56 16.39 -3.22
C SER A 300 8.79 15.47 -3.20
N ASP A 301 9.38 15.29 -2.01
CA ASP A 301 10.59 14.47 -1.83
C ASP A 301 10.28 12.98 -2.02
N ILE A 302 9.06 12.59 -1.64
CA ILE A 302 8.49 11.26 -1.87
C ILE A 302 7.45 11.37 -2.99
N GLN A 303 7.49 10.44 -3.93
CA GLN A 303 6.51 10.40 -5.02
C GLN A 303 5.11 10.14 -4.44
N TYR A 304 4.09 10.83 -4.97
CA TYR A 304 2.68 10.76 -4.56
C TYR A 304 2.33 11.34 -3.18
N ASN A 305 3.25 11.33 -2.22
CA ASN A 305 3.07 11.96 -0.92
C ASN A 305 3.61 13.41 -0.94
N PRO A 306 2.78 14.43 -0.65
CA PRO A 306 3.20 15.82 -0.68
C PRO A 306 3.98 16.22 0.59
N VAL A 307 5.06 15.48 0.88
CA VAL A 307 5.87 15.56 2.10
C VAL A 307 7.34 15.86 1.78
N PHE A 308 8.13 16.17 2.82
CA PHE A 308 9.54 16.52 2.71
C PHE A 308 10.33 15.95 3.90
N TYR A 309 11.58 15.55 3.65
CA TYR A 309 12.44 14.96 4.69
C TYR A 309 12.66 15.94 5.84
N SER A 310 12.18 15.57 7.04
CA SER A 310 12.26 16.43 8.21
C SER A 310 12.05 15.67 9.52
N PHE A 311 12.49 16.27 10.62
CA PHE A 311 12.11 15.88 11.98
C PHE A 311 11.67 17.10 12.76
N VAL A 312 10.87 16.91 13.81
CA VAL A 312 10.62 17.96 14.80
C VAL A 312 10.93 17.43 16.21
N ILE A 313 11.65 18.24 16.99
CA ILE A 313 11.72 18.09 18.45
C ILE A 313 10.93 19.24 19.05
N LEU A 314 9.91 18.90 19.83
CA LEU A 314 9.05 19.84 20.52
C LEU A 314 9.23 19.67 22.03
N THR A 315 9.54 20.74 22.73
CA THR A 315 9.62 20.80 24.20
C THR A 315 8.69 21.89 24.73
N GLU A 316 8.61 22.06 26.05
CA GLU A 316 7.84 23.16 26.65
C GLU A 316 8.36 24.52 26.18
N GLU A 317 9.68 24.67 26.11
CA GLU A 317 10.37 25.94 25.85
C GLU A 317 10.58 26.23 24.36
N SER A 318 10.66 25.19 23.52
CA SER A 318 11.10 25.35 22.13
C SER A 318 10.43 24.36 21.19
N THR A 319 10.40 24.70 19.90
CA THR A 319 10.04 23.77 18.83
C THR A 319 11.08 23.93 17.74
N THR A 320 11.75 22.84 17.38
CA THR A 320 12.85 22.85 16.41
C THR A 320 12.51 21.93 15.25
N LEU A 321 12.51 22.48 14.04
CA LEU A 321 12.40 21.77 12.77
C LEU A 321 13.80 21.46 12.24
N TYR A 322 14.06 20.19 11.96
CA TYR A 322 15.31 19.71 11.35
C TYR A 322 15.06 19.42 9.88
N ILE A 323 15.73 20.14 8.99
CA ILE A 323 15.45 20.10 7.55
C ILE A 323 16.70 20.37 6.71
N GLY A 324 16.69 19.89 5.46
CA GLY A 324 17.79 20.12 4.53
C GLY A 324 17.99 21.61 4.21
N GLU A 325 19.22 21.98 3.87
CA GLU A 325 19.59 23.36 3.53
C GLU A 325 18.92 23.85 2.24
N ASN A 326 18.66 25.16 2.15
CA ASN A 326 18.14 25.83 0.95
C ASN A 326 16.81 25.28 0.41
N ARG A 327 15.96 24.74 1.31
CA ARG A 327 14.65 24.13 0.97
C ARG A 327 13.46 25.06 1.16
N LEU A 328 13.63 26.11 1.95
CA LEU A 328 12.57 27.02 2.41
C LEU A 328 12.80 28.42 1.82
N SER A 329 11.74 29.06 1.35
CA SER A 329 11.78 30.49 0.97
C SER A 329 11.90 31.38 2.22
N GLU A 330 12.32 32.64 2.02
CA GLU A 330 12.43 33.63 3.10
C GLU A 330 11.10 33.83 3.84
N ASP A 331 9.99 33.88 3.11
CA ASP A 331 8.63 34.03 3.67
C ASP A 331 8.26 32.84 4.58
N ILE A 332 8.62 31.61 4.18
CA ILE A 332 8.35 30.42 5.00
C ILE A 332 9.22 30.47 6.28
N VAL A 333 10.49 30.84 6.15
CA VAL A 333 11.40 30.97 7.31
C VAL A 333 10.84 31.99 8.31
N GLU A 334 10.37 33.15 7.84
CA GLU A 334 9.79 34.18 8.70
C GLU A 334 8.47 33.74 9.35
N SER A 335 7.61 33.04 8.59
CA SER A 335 6.36 32.47 9.11
C SER A 335 6.62 31.45 10.23
N LEU A 336 7.59 30.55 10.04
CA LEU A 336 7.98 29.55 11.04
C LEU A 336 8.57 30.20 12.29
N LYS A 337 9.44 31.21 12.14
CA LYS A 337 9.97 31.99 13.27
C LYS A 337 8.85 32.68 14.05
N THR A 338 7.90 33.30 13.36
CA THR A 338 6.71 33.93 13.96
C THR A 338 5.86 32.91 14.73
N ALA A 339 5.82 31.66 14.27
CA ALA A 339 5.16 30.56 14.98
C ALA A 339 6.00 29.97 16.14
N GLY A 340 7.19 30.52 16.42
CA GLY A 340 8.07 30.08 17.50
C GLY A 340 8.90 28.83 17.15
N ILE A 341 9.13 28.58 15.86
CA ILE A 341 9.89 27.42 15.38
C ILE A 341 11.31 27.85 15.01
N THR A 342 12.30 27.15 15.57
CA THR A 342 13.71 27.26 15.16
C THR A 342 13.99 26.24 14.06
N ILE A 343 14.87 26.58 13.12
CA ILE A 343 15.25 25.70 12.00
C ILE A 343 16.71 25.30 12.19
N GLU A 344 16.98 24.00 12.12
CA GLU A 344 18.32 23.41 12.23
C GLU A 344 18.57 22.44 11.07
N PRO A 345 19.84 22.12 10.75
CA PRO A 345 20.17 21.15 9.70
C PRO A 345 19.59 19.77 9.99
N TYR A 346 19.08 19.09 8.95
CA TYR A 346 18.49 17.75 9.04
C TYR A 346 19.40 16.73 9.75
N GLU A 347 20.68 16.73 9.41
CA GLU A 347 21.70 15.81 9.92
C GLU A 347 22.01 16.03 11.41
N SER A 348 21.68 17.20 11.95
CA SER A 348 21.92 17.54 13.36
C SER A 348 20.88 16.93 14.32
N PHE A 349 19.79 16.35 13.80
CA PHE A 349 18.66 15.84 14.59
C PHE A 349 19.08 14.90 15.73
N TYR A 350 19.88 13.86 15.46
CA TYR A 350 20.27 12.89 16.50
C TYR A 350 21.21 13.47 17.56
N SER A 351 22.12 14.37 17.18
CA SER A 351 22.98 15.09 18.13
C SER A 351 22.18 16.04 19.01
N SER A 352 21.20 16.74 18.43
CA SER A 352 20.31 17.62 19.16
C SER A 352 19.37 16.84 20.08
N LEU A 353 18.84 15.70 19.64
CA LEU A 353 18.07 14.78 20.48
C LEU A 353 18.87 14.30 21.70
N THR A 354 20.13 13.93 21.49
CA THR A 354 21.04 13.53 22.58
C THR A 354 21.22 14.68 23.58
N THR A 355 21.45 15.90 23.09
CA THR A 355 21.64 17.09 23.91
C THR A 355 20.38 17.44 24.72
N VAL A 356 19.22 17.49 24.06
CA VAL A 356 17.95 17.83 24.72
C VAL A 356 17.56 16.75 25.72
N SER A 357 17.69 15.46 25.37
CA SER A 357 17.37 14.36 26.29
C SER A 357 18.30 14.29 27.49
N THR A 358 19.57 14.72 27.35
CA THR A 358 20.49 14.83 28.50
C THR A 358 19.99 15.88 29.51
N LYS A 359 19.59 17.07 29.03
CA LYS A 359 19.00 18.13 29.88
C LYS A 359 17.70 17.70 30.56
N LEU A 360 16.85 16.95 29.85
CA LEU A 360 15.63 16.39 30.46
C LEU A 360 15.96 15.35 31.53
N SER A 361 16.99 14.52 31.32
CA SER A 361 17.43 13.54 32.33
C SER A 361 17.90 14.21 33.62
N GLU A 362 18.59 15.35 33.54
CA GLU A 362 19.06 16.12 34.71
C GLU A 362 17.90 16.62 35.59
N SER A 363 16.70 16.75 35.02
CA SER A 363 15.49 17.21 35.70
C SER A 363 14.44 16.11 35.89
N ASN A 364 14.82 14.83 35.72
CA ASN A 364 13.95 13.65 35.78
C ASN A 364 12.70 13.79 34.90
N LYS A 365 12.87 14.40 33.71
CA LYS A 365 11.83 14.54 32.70
C LYS A 365 12.03 13.53 31.57
N LYS A 366 10.96 13.29 30.83
CA LYS A 366 10.86 12.24 29.82
C LYS A 366 10.54 12.79 28.44
N PHE A 367 10.94 12.04 27.43
CA PHE A 367 10.41 12.17 26.07
C PHE A 367 9.17 11.30 25.87
N TYR A 368 8.23 11.77 25.06
CA TYR A 368 7.24 10.96 24.40
C TYR A 368 7.74 10.59 23.01
N ILE A 369 7.78 9.29 22.73
CA ILE A 369 8.29 8.73 21.48
C ILE A 369 7.13 8.04 20.77
N PRO A 370 6.69 8.54 19.61
CA PRO A 370 5.66 7.87 18.82
C PRO A 370 5.99 6.41 18.46
N ASP A 371 4.95 5.60 18.27
CA ASP A 371 5.06 4.19 17.85
C ASP A 371 5.74 4.03 16.47
N ASN A 372 5.64 5.05 15.62
CA ASN A 372 6.29 5.12 14.30
C ASN A 372 7.73 5.66 14.35
N ALA A 373 8.26 6.03 15.52
CA ALA A 373 9.65 6.46 15.65
C ALA A 373 10.61 5.27 15.44
N ASN A 374 11.65 5.50 14.63
CA ASN A 374 12.67 4.49 14.37
C ASN A 374 13.49 4.15 15.63
N TRP A 375 14.10 2.97 15.65
CA TRP A 375 14.88 2.48 16.78
C TRP A 375 16.08 3.39 17.09
N GLU A 376 16.69 3.99 16.08
CA GLU A 376 17.83 4.91 16.26
C GLU A 376 17.45 6.16 17.08
N VAL A 377 16.21 6.65 17.01
CA VAL A 377 15.72 7.73 17.91
C VAL A 377 15.93 7.33 19.37
N VAL A 378 15.45 6.13 19.76
CA VAL A 378 15.55 5.64 21.14
C VAL A 378 16.99 5.39 21.56
N ARG A 379 17.85 4.90 20.65
CA ARG A 379 19.28 4.69 20.93
C ARG A 379 20.04 5.98 21.26
N ASN A 380 19.57 7.13 20.80
CA ASN A 380 20.18 8.43 21.06
C ASN A 380 19.56 9.17 22.26
N LEU A 381 18.50 8.65 22.88
CA LEU A 381 17.94 9.22 24.10
C LEU A 381 18.86 8.98 25.31
N LYS A 382 18.98 10.01 26.17
CA LYS A 382 19.71 9.97 27.45
C LYS A 382 18.82 10.12 28.68
N CYS A 383 17.51 10.27 28.49
CA CYS A 383 16.51 10.26 29.55
C CYS A 383 15.55 9.06 29.39
N GLU A 384 14.70 8.84 30.39
CA GLU A 384 13.56 7.93 30.25
C GLU A 384 12.56 8.45 29.20
N PHE A 385 11.71 7.55 28.70
CA PHE A 385 10.69 7.90 27.73
C PHE A 385 9.42 7.07 27.90
N SER A 386 8.30 7.61 27.41
CA SER A 386 7.04 6.90 27.19
C SER A 386 6.84 6.71 25.69
N GLN A 387 6.12 5.66 25.30
CA GLN A 387 5.82 5.37 23.89
C GLN A 387 4.33 5.13 23.66
N GLY A 388 3.80 5.58 22.53
CA GLY A 388 2.41 5.37 22.11
C GLY A 388 2.09 6.04 20.77
N LEU A 389 0.79 6.18 20.46
CA LEU A 389 0.32 6.85 19.23
C LEU A 389 0.85 8.29 19.15
N SER A 390 1.27 8.74 17.96
CA SER A 390 1.64 10.14 17.79
C SER A 390 0.44 11.05 18.09
N PRO A 391 0.61 12.08 18.94
CA PRO A 391 -0.41 13.12 19.11
C PRO A 391 -0.80 13.79 17.79
N VAL A 392 0.16 13.93 16.87
CA VAL A 392 -0.10 14.57 15.57
C VAL A 392 -0.94 13.64 14.67
N GLU A 393 -0.67 12.34 14.70
CA GLU A 393 -1.47 11.34 13.99
C GLU A 393 -2.92 11.32 14.50
N GLU A 394 -3.14 11.39 15.82
CA GLU A 394 -4.50 11.48 16.38
C GLU A 394 -5.22 12.77 15.97
N LEU A 395 -4.52 13.91 16.02
CA LEU A 395 -5.10 15.21 15.71
C LEU A 395 -5.46 15.34 14.22
N LYS A 396 -4.55 14.96 13.32
CA LYS A 396 -4.78 15.06 11.87
C LYS A 396 -5.80 14.05 11.34
N ALA A 397 -6.01 12.94 12.05
CA ALA A 397 -7.06 11.97 11.72
C ALA A 397 -8.47 12.59 11.78
N ILE A 398 -8.67 13.65 12.58
CA ILE A 398 -9.95 14.36 12.76
C ILE A 398 -9.93 15.65 11.93
N LYS A 399 -10.59 15.62 10.77
CA LYS A 399 -10.61 16.75 9.82
C LYS A 399 -11.51 17.85 10.36
N ASN A 400 -11.07 19.08 10.21
CA ASN A 400 -11.91 20.24 10.47
C ASN A 400 -12.84 20.52 9.27
N ASN A 401 -13.78 21.46 9.42
CA ASN A 401 -14.77 21.74 8.37
C ASN A 401 -14.15 22.19 7.04
N VAL A 402 -13.02 22.93 7.06
CA VAL A 402 -12.34 23.34 5.83
C VAL A 402 -11.75 22.12 5.11
N GLU A 403 -11.10 21.22 5.84
CA GLU A 403 -10.56 19.97 5.29
C GLU A 403 -11.67 19.05 4.77
N LEU A 404 -12.82 18.97 5.46
CA LEU A 404 -13.98 18.18 5.03
C LEU A 404 -14.63 18.72 3.75
N GLU A 405 -14.84 20.03 3.67
CA GLU A 405 -15.35 20.66 2.44
C GLU A 405 -14.33 20.58 1.30
N GLY A 406 -13.03 20.71 1.61
CA GLY A 406 -11.95 20.46 0.66
C GLY A 406 -11.98 19.03 0.09
N ALA A 407 -12.18 18.03 0.94
CA ALA A 407 -12.35 16.64 0.50
C ALA A 407 -13.55 16.48 -0.44
N LYS A 408 -14.69 17.11 -0.16
CA LYS A 408 -15.86 17.10 -1.07
C LYS A 408 -15.52 17.71 -2.43
N ILE A 409 -14.82 18.85 -2.45
CA ILE A 409 -14.41 19.52 -3.69
C ILE A 409 -13.43 18.63 -4.49
N ALA A 410 -12.44 18.05 -3.83
CA ALA A 410 -11.48 17.14 -4.46
C ALA A 410 -12.17 15.95 -5.12
N HIS A 411 -13.13 15.32 -4.43
CA HIS A 411 -13.87 14.17 -4.98
C HIS A 411 -14.88 14.55 -6.09
N LEU A 412 -15.38 15.79 -6.11
CA LEU A 412 -16.14 16.30 -7.25
C LEU A 412 -15.26 16.45 -8.50
N LYS A 413 -14.06 17.02 -8.35
CA LYS A 413 -13.08 17.15 -9.45
C LYS A 413 -12.65 15.79 -9.99
N ASP A 414 -12.24 14.90 -9.09
CA ASP A 414 -11.81 13.55 -9.45
C ASP A 414 -12.95 12.73 -10.08
N GLY A 415 -14.17 12.87 -9.55
CA GLY A 415 -15.37 12.26 -10.12
C GLY A 415 -15.65 12.73 -11.54
N ARG A 416 -15.50 14.04 -11.83
CA ARG A 416 -15.64 14.59 -13.19
C ARG A 416 -14.63 14.00 -14.15
N ALA A 417 -13.36 13.89 -13.74
CA ALA A 417 -12.30 13.29 -14.53
C ALA A 417 -12.57 11.81 -14.82
N LEU A 418 -12.99 11.04 -13.81
CA LEU A 418 -13.34 9.62 -13.96
C LEU A 418 -14.55 9.39 -14.87
N ILE A 419 -15.59 10.24 -14.77
CA ILE A 419 -16.76 10.18 -15.68
C ILE A 419 -16.34 10.44 -17.14
N LYS A 420 -15.50 11.45 -17.37
CA LYS A 420 -14.94 11.72 -18.72
C LYS A 420 -14.12 10.54 -19.21
N PHE A 421 -13.30 9.96 -18.35
CA PHE A 421 -12.46 8.81 -18.66
C PHE A 421 -13.27 7.56 -19.03
N PHE A 422 -14.21 7.10 -18.19
CA PHE A 422 -14.99 5.90 -18.48
C PHE A 422 -15.85 6.06 -19.73
N ALA A 423 -16.41 7.24 -19.97
CA ALA A 423 -17.13 7.54 -21.19
C ALA A 423 -16.20 7.51 -22.42
N TRP A 424 -15.04 8.14 -22.34
CA TRP A 424 -14.04 8.12 -23.42
C TRP A 424 -13.56 6.71 -23.73
N LEU A 425 -13.26 5.93 -22.70
CA LEU A 425 -12.74 4.57 -22.83
C LEU A 425 -13.80 3.67 -23.49
N GLU A 426 -15.06 3.76 -23.06
CA GLU A 426 -16.16 3.05 -23.72
C GLU A 426 -16.31 3.45 -25.19
N GLU A 427 -16.25 4.75 -25.51
CA GLU A 427 -16.30 5.23 -26.90
C GLU A 427 -15.16 4.63 -27.75
N GLN A 428 -13.93 4.64 -27.24
CA GLN A 428 -12.77 4.13 -27.98
C GLN A 428 -12.91 2.63 -28.24
N VAL A 429 -13.20 1.83 -27.20
CA VAL A 429 -13.16 0.36 -27.31
C VAL A 429 -14.42 -0.24 -27.92
N ILE A 430 -15.57 0.44 -27.84
CA ILE A 430 -16.85 -0.06 -28.37
C ILE A 430 -17.19 0.56 -29.73
N GLU A 431 -17.27 1.88 -29.80
CA GLU A 431 -17.77 2.57 -31.01
C GLU A 431 -16.68 2.66 -32.07
N LYS A 432 -15.46 3.05 -31.68
CA LYS A 432 -14.34 3.21 -32.61
C LYS A 432 -13.53 1.93 -32.80
N GLN A 433 -13.65 0.99 -31.87
CA GLN A 433 -12.91 -0.28 -31.87
C GLN A 433 -11.38 -0.08 -31.90
N GLU A 434 -10.92 0.99 -31.26
CA GLU A 434 -9.50 1.27 -31.09
C GLU A 434 -8.86 0.25 -30.13
N LEU A 435 -7.61 -0.10 -30.41
CA LEU A 435 -6.81 -0.97 -29.54
C LEU A 435 -6.10 -0.11 -28.50
N ILE A 436 -6.75 0.08 -27.36
CA ILE A 436 -6.20 0.82 -26.21
C ILE A 436 -5.60 -0.17 -25.22
N ASP A 437 -4.34 0.03 -24.85
CA ASP A 437 -3.71 -0.73 -23.77
C ASP A 437 -3.93 -0.10 -22.37
N GLU A 438 -3.58 -0.85 -21.33
CA GLU A 438 -3.76 -0.41 -19.94
C GLU A 438 -2.97 0.86 -19.60
N ILE A 439 -1.81 1.10 -20.22
CA ILE A 439 -0.98 2.30 -20.02
C ILE A 439 -1.63 3.50 -20.70
N GLU A 440 -2.07 3.34 -21.94
CA GLU A 440 -2.75 4.42 -22.68
C GLU A 440 -4.03 4.85 -21.95
N ALA A 441 -4.74 3.92 -21.31
CA ALA A 441 -5.89 4.23 -20.47
C ALA A 441 -5.50 5.02 -19.21
N ASP A 442 -4.43 4.64 -18.52
CA ASP A 442 -3.91 5.39 -17.36
C ASP A 442 -3.44 6.80 -17.75
N GLU A 443 -2.63 6.92 -18.81
CA GLU A 443 -2.17 8.20 -19.34
C GLU A 443 -3.35 9.13 -19.68
N LYS A 444 -4.43 8.57 -20.27
CA LYS A 444 -5.62 9.35 -20.60
C LYS A 444 -6.42 9.78 -19.37
N LEU A 445 -6.57 8.92 -18.36
CA LEU A 445 -7.20 9.30 -17.11
C LEU A 445 -6.41 10.43 -16.43
N THR A 446 -5.08 10.30 -16.39
CA THR A 446 -4.19 11.32 -15.84
C THR A 446 -4.32 12.64 -16.58
N GLU A 447 -4.43 12.63 -17.92
CA GLU A 447 -4.70 13.84 -18.72
C GLU A 447 -6.02 14.50 -18.31
N PHE A 448 -7.09 13.74 -18.07
CA PHE A 448 -8.35 14.32 -17.60
C PHE A 448 -8.26 14.90 -16.19
N LYS A 449 -7.50 14.26 -15.29
CA LYS A 449 -7.25 14.77 -13.93
C LYS A 449 -6.44 16.07 -13.95
N GLN A 450 -5.45 16.17 -14.83
CA GLN A 450 -4.63 17.39 -15.02
C GLN A 450 -5.42 18.61 -15.51
N GLN A 451 -6.64 18.42 -16.05
CA GLN A 451 -7.51 19.51 -16.49
C GLN A 451 -8.31 20.14 -15.35
N GLU A 452 -8.36 19.51 -14.17
CA GLU A 452 -9.06 20.05 -13.02
C GLU A 452 -8.17 21.05 -12.27
N ASP A 453 -8.75 22.17 -11.84
CA ASP A 453 -8.03 23.19 -11.09
C ASP A 453 -7.38 22.63 -9.82
N ASN A 454 -6.23 23.17 -9.44
CA ASN A 454 -5.46 22.76 -8.26
C ASN A 454 -5.00 21.30 -8.26
N PHE A 455 -5.04 20.58 -9.38
CA PHE A 455 -4.39 19.28 -9.53
C PHE A 455 -2.87 19.43 -9.34
N VAL A 456 -2.30 18.60 -8.47
CA VAL A 456 -0.85 18.58 -8.18
C VAL A 456 -0.19 17.34 -8.78
N GLY A 457 -0.87 16.20 -8.73
CA GLY A 457 -0.33 14.91 -9.16
C GLY A 457 -1.27 13.77 -8.76
N LEU A 458 -0.87 12.54 -9.06
CA LEU A 458 -1.58 11.35 -8.57
C LEU A 458 -1.27 11.14 -7.07
N SER A 459 -2.17 10.47 -6.35
CA SER A 459 -1.94 10.07 -4.95
C SER A 459 -1.35 8.67 -4.81
N PHE A 460 -1.30 7.89 -5.90
CA PHE A 460 -0.59 6.61 -6.06
C PHE A 460 -0.54 6.22 -7.55
N ASP A 461 0.17 5.13 -7.88
CA ASP A 461 0.15 4.58 -9.24
C ASP A 461 -1.24 4.05 -9.61
N THR A 462 -1.81 4.50 -10.73
CA THR A 462 -3.11 3.99 -11.19
C THR A 462 -3.05 2.49 -11.49
N ILE A 463 -3.99 1.73 -10.92
CA ILE A 463 -4.24 0.36 -11.32
C ILE A 463 -5.22 0.40 -12.48
N SER A 464 -4.72 0.23 -13.70
CA SER A 464 -5.50 0.10 -14.93
C SER A 464 -5.39 -1.33 -15.41
N ALA A 465 -6.43 -2.15 -15.20
CA ALA A 465 -6.28 -3.61 -15.29
C ALA A 465 -7.46 -4.28 -16.00
N THR A 466 -7.20 -5.01 -17.09
CA THR A 466 -8.20 -5.81 -17.81
C THR A 466 -8.07 -7.30 -17.51
N GLY A 467 -9.19 -7.96 -17.25
CA GLY A 467 -9.22 -9.41 -16.99
C GLY A 467 -8.26 -9.81 -15.86
N ALA A 468 -7.38 -10.77 -16.16
CA ALA A 468 -6.55 -11.45 -15.16
C ALA A 468 -5.62 -10.49 -14.40
N ASN A 469 -5.23 -9.38 -15.05
CA ASN A 469 -4.44 -8.32 -14.41
C ASN A 469 -5.21 -7.70 -13.23
N GLY A 470 -6.53 -7.57 -13.33
CA GLY A 470 -7.37 -7.06 -12.24
C GLY A 470 -7.41 -7.99 -11.02
N ALA A 471 -7.07 -9.26 -11.17
CA ALA A 471 -6.97 -10.20 -10.05
C ALA A 471 -5.72 -9.97 -9.17
N VAL A 472 -4.75 -9.18 -9.64
CA VAL A 472 -3.57 -8.79 -8.89
C VAL A 472 -3.88 -7.48 -8.15
N ILE A 473 -3.96 -7.55 -6.82
CA ILE A 473 -4.53 -6.49 -5.96
C ILE A 473 -3.84 -5.13 -6.16
N HIS A 474 -2.52 -5.12 -6.35
CA HIS A 474 -1.71 -3.93 -6.62
C HIS A 474 -1.04 -4.01 -8.01
N TYR A 475 -1.81 -4.44 -9.03
CA TYR A 475 -1.30 -4.48 -10.40
C TYR A 475 -0.83 -3.11 -10.86
N LYS A 476 0.37 -3.05 -11.45
CA LYS A 476 0.86 -1.87 -12.13
C LYS A 476 1.22 -2.25 -13.57
N PRO A 477 0.51 -1.72 -14.58
CA PRO A 477 0.89 -1.98 -15.95
C PRO A 477 2.32 -1.46 -16.20
N THR A 478 3.10 -2.22 -16.96
CA THR A 478 4.45 -1.82 -17.37
C THR A 478 4.48 -1.72 -18.89
N LYS A 479 5.08 -0.64 -19.42
CA LYS A 479 5.14 -0.42 -20.86
C LYS A 479 5.79 -1.61 -21.58
N GLY A 480 5.09 -2.16 -22.57
CA GLY A 480 5.51 -3.36 -23.32
C GLY A 480 5.16 -4.69 -22.65
N GLN A 481 4.58 -4.67 -21.45
CA GLN A 481 4.10 -5.84 -20.69
C GLN A 481 2.68 -5.63 -20.14
N CYS A 482 1.94 -4.68 -20.71
CA CYS A 482 0.54 -4.42 -20.41
C CYS A 482 -0.38 -5.18 -21.38
N SER A 483 -1.63 -5.40 -20.96
CA SER A 483 -2.65 -5.99 -21.82
C SER A 483 -3.37 -4.91 -22.64
N THR A 484 -3.76 -5.25 -23.87
CA THR A 484 -4.80 -4.49 -24.58
C THR A 484 -6.15 -4.71 -23.89
N ILE A 485 -6.88 -3.63 -23.61
CA ILE A 485 -8.17 -3.69 -22.93
C ILE A 485 -9.17 -4.50 -23.76
N ASN A 486 -9.67 -5.58 -23.18
CA ASN A 486 -10.66 -6.43 -23.84
C ASN A 486 -12.06 -6.05 -23.38
N PRO A 487 -12.93 -5.54 -24.26
CA PRO A 487 -14.27 -5.09 -23.87
C PRO A 487 -15.22 -6.22 -23.42
N ARG A 488 -14.82 -7.50 -23.59
CA ARG A 488 -15.52 -8.70 -23.11
C ARG A 488 -15.07 -9.18 -21.73
N LYS A 489 -14.12 -8.48 -21.10
CA LYS A 489 -13.62 -8.79 -19.76
C LYS A 489 -13.93 -7.61 -18.84
N LEU A 490 -13.91 -7.87 -17.54
CA LEU A 490 -13.88 -6.80 -16.54
C LEU A 490 -12.64 -5.91 -16.74
N TYR A 491 -12.85 -4.61 -16.52
CA TYR A 491 -11.81 -3.61 -16.41
C TYR A 491 -11.90 -2.97 -15.03
N LEU A 492 -10.85 -3.11 -14.23
CA LEU A 492 -10.70 -2.49 -12.92
C LEU A 492 -9.83 -1.25 -13.08
N ASN A 493 -10.35 -0.12 -12.62
CA ASN A 493 -9.60 1.12 -12.51
C ASN A 493 -9.61 1.55 -11.05
N ASP A 494 -8.43 1.64 -10.46
CA ASP A 494 -8.22 2.25 -9.16
C ASP A 494 -7.20 3.38 -9.29
N SER A 495 -7.62 4.57 -8.90
CA SER A 495 -6.83 5.77 -9.09
C SER A 495 -7.17 6.81 -8.04
N GLY A 496 -6.20 7.67 -7.77
CA GLY A 496 -6.40 8.80 -6.88
C GLY A 496 -5.57 10.01 -7.30
N SER A 497 -5.87 11.14 -6.71
CA SER A 497 -5.31 12.44 -7.07
C SER A 497 -4.96 13.24 -5.82
N GLN A 498 -3.90 14.02 -5.91
CA GLN A 498 -3.59 15.09 -4.99
C GLN A 498 -4.09 16.41 -5.58
N PHE A 499 -5.05 17.03 -4.89
CA PHE A 499 -5.45 18.40 -5.11
C PHE A 499 -5.02 19.24 -3.90
N LEU A 500 -4.88 20.56 -4.07
CA LEU A 500 -4.65 21.44 -2.91
C LEU A 500 -5.77 21.32 -1.85
N GLU A 501 -7.00 20.99 -2.27
CA GLU A 501 -8.15 20.78 -1.40
C GLU A 501 -8.16 19.42 -0.67
N GLY A 502 -7.47 18.40 -1.16
CA GLY A 502 -7.59 17.05 -0.60
C GLY A 502 -6.95 15.94 -1.42
N THR A 503 -6.89 14.76 -0.83
CA THR A 503 -6.42 13.52 -1.47
C THR A 503 -7.64 12.66 -1.82
N THR A 504 -7.63 12.04 -3.00
CA THR A 504 -8.69 11.12 -3.44
C THR A 504 -8.19 9.70 -3.61
N ASP A 505 -9.12 8.76 -3.50
CA ASP A 505 -8.92 7.34 -3.74
C ASP A 505 -10.25 6.75 -4.26
N VAL A 506 -10.28 6.26 -5.50
CA VAL A 506 -11.50 5.80 -6.13
C VAL A 506 -11.22 4.59 -7.04
N THR A 507 -11.85 3.48 -6.68
CA THR A 507 -11.91 2.28 -7.51
C THR A 507 -13.29 2.09 -8.14
N ARG A 508 -13.32 1.81 -9.44
CA ARG A 508 -14.49 1.23 -10.13
C ARG A 508 -14.08 0.04 -10.99
N THR A 509 -14.92 -0.98 -10.96
CA THR A 509 -14.86 -2.09 -11.90
C THR A 509 -16.00 -1.96 -12.90
N VAL A 510 -15.70 -2.00 -14.19
CA VAL A 510 -16.67 -1.86 -15.29
C VAL A 510 -16.57 -3.02 -16.27
N HIS A 511 -17.61 -3.17 -17.08
CA HIS A 511 -17.62 -4.09 -18.21
C HIS A 511 -18.16 -3.34 -19.43
N PHE A 512 -17.56 -3.49 -20.62
CA PHE A 512 -17.94 -2.70 -21.80
C PHE A 512 -18.90 -3.43 -22.77
N GLN A 513 -19.05 -4.75 -22.62
CA GLN A 513 -20.07 -5.54 -23.34
C GLN A 513 -20.99 -6.30 -22.38
N LYS A 514 -21.24 -7.59 -22.61
CA LYS A 514 -22.09 -8.45 -21.76
C LYS A 514 -21.23 -9.24 -20.76
N PRO A 515 -21.34 -8.97 -19.44
CA PRO A 515 -20.66 -9.77 -18.42
C PRO A 515 -21.32 -11.15 -18.25
N SER A 516 -20.55 -12.09 -17.70
CA SER A 516 -21.03 -13.41 -17.28
C SER A 516 -21.89 -13.34 -16.03
N ALA A 517 -22.69 -14.39 -15.80
CA ALA A 517 -23.53 -14.49 -14.59
C ALA A 517 -22.70 -14.51 -13.30
N GLU A 518 -21.49 -15.07 -13.34
CA GLU A 518 -20.58 -15.12 -12.21
C GLU A 518 -20.04 -13.72 -11.88
N GLU A 519 -19.55 -12.98 -12.87
CA GLU A 519 -19.05 -11.60 -12.69
C GLU A 519 -20.14 -10.69 -12.13
N ILE A 520 -21.37 -10.80 -12.66
CA ILE A 520 -22.53 -10.04 -12.16
C ILE A 520 -22.80 -10.40 -10.69
N THR A 521 -22.82 -11.69 -10.34
CA THR A 521 -23.09 -12.14 -8.97
C THR A 521 -22.02 -11.58 -8.03
N ASN A 522 -20.75 -11.80 -8.33
CA ASN A 522 -19.64 -11.41 -7.46
C ASN A 522 -19.54 -9.88 -7.34
N TYR A 523 -19.76 -9.13 -8.43
CA TYR A 523 -19.83 -7.67 -8.38
C TYR A 523 -20.94 -7.19 -7.46
N THR A 524 -22.11 -7.81 -7.56
CA THR A 524 -23.25 -7.45 -6.72
C THR A 524 -22.98 -7.77 -5.24
N LEU A 525 -22.27 -8.85 -4.91
CA LEU A 525 -21.88 -9.15 -3.53
C LEU A 525 -20.90 -8.11 -2.96
N VAL A 526 -19.91 -7.69 -3.75
CA VAL A 526 -18.99 -6.60 -3.37
C VAL A 526 -19.75 -5.30 -3.16
N LEU A 527 -20.65 -4.94 -4.08
CA LEU A 527 -21.47 -3.73 -3.99
C LEU A 527 -22.36 -3.73 -2.75
N LYS A 528 -22.98 -4.87 -2.40
CA LYS A 528 -23.77 -4.98 -1.17
C LYS A 528 -22.92 -4.71 0.08
N GLY A 529 -21.68 -5.20 0.11
CA GLY A 529 -20.73 -4.90 1.19
C GLY A 529 -20.42 -3.41 1.30
N ASN A 530 -20.20 -2.75 0.15
CA ASN A 530 -19.95 -1.31 0.08
C ASN A 530 -21.15 -0.52 0.61
N ILE A 531 -22.36 -0.81 0.12
CA ILE A 531 -23.61 -0.16 0.54
C ILE A 531 -23.86 -0.34 2.04
N ALA A 532 -23.70 -1.57 2.54
CA ALA A 532 -23.99 -1.88 3.94
C ALA A 532 -23.09 -1.11 4.92
N LEU A 533 -21.84 -0.81 4.55
CA LEU A 533 -21.02 0.13 5.30
C LEU A 533 -21.49 1.58 5.10
N SER A 534 -21.74 2.00 3.86
CA SER A 534 -22.15 3.39 3.55
C SER A 534 -23.44 3.83 4.25
N THR A 535 -24.36 2.90 4.56
CA THR A 535 -25.63 3.21 5.24
C THR A 535 -25.61 2.92 6.74
N LEU A 536 -24.47 2.45 7.28
CA LEU A 536 -24.38 2.03 8.66
C LEU A 536 -24.48 3.24 9.61
N ARG A 537 -25.39 3.13 10.59
CA ARG A 537 -25.42 3.97 11.79
C ARG A 537 -24.96 3.16 12.99
N PHE A 538 -23.98 3.65 13.73
CA PHE A 538 -23.31 2.88 14.78
C PHE A 538 -22.99 3.75 16.01
N PRO A 539 -22.91 3.19 17.23
CA PRO A 539 -22.64 3.99 18.43
C PRO A 539 -21.21 4.57 18.39
N GLN A 540 -21.03 5.76 18.95
CA GLN A 540 -19.70 6.31 19.21
C GLN A 540 -18.82 5.33 20.00
N ASN A 541 -17.51 5.42 19.80
CA ASN A 541 -16.48 4.51 20.33
C ASN A 541 -16.48 3.10 19.69
N THR A 542 -17.13 2.93 18.54
CA THR A 542 -17.00 1.71 17.73
C THR A 542 -15.66 1.72 16.98
N THR A 543 -14.92 0.62 17.05
CA THR A 543 -13.67 0.40 16.31
C THR A 543 -13.96 -0.24 14.95
N GLY A 544 -13.12 0.00 13.95
CA GLY A 544 -13.38 -0.46 12.59
C GLY A 544 -13.41 -1.98 12.44
N ASN A 545 -12.66 -2.73 13.26
CA ASN A 545 -12.70 -4.19 13.25
C ASN A 545 -14.09 -4.76 13.65
N LEU A 546 -14.89 -4.03 14.44
CA LEU A 546 -16.22 -4.48 14.86
C LEU A 546 -17.24 -4.42 13.72
N ILE A 547 -17.04 -3.51 12.76
CA ILE A 547 -17.96 -3.29 11.64
C ILE A 547 -17.44 -3.88 10.32
N ASP A 548 -16.22 -4.41 10.28
CA ASP A 548 -15.62 -5.05 9.09
C ASP A 548 -16.47 -6.20 8.53
N ALA A 549 -17.07 -7.01 9.40
CA ALA A 549 -17.93 -8.12 8.99
C ALA A 549 -19.19 -7.65 8.24
N ILE A 550 -19.62 -6.39 8.40
CA ILE A 550 -20.81 -5.84 7.73
C ILE A 550 -20.57 -5.74 6.22
N ALA A 551 -19.34 -5.39 5.80
CA ALA A 551 -18.95 -5.44 4.39
C ALA A 551 -18.73 -6.88 3.89
N ARG A 552 -17.98 -7.67 4.68
CA ARG A 552 -17.49 -8.99 4.22
C ARG A 552 -18.56 -10.07 4.16
N GLN A 553 -19.62 -9.98 4.97
CA GLN A 553 -20.61 -11.05 5.13
C GLN A 553 -21.25 -11.52 3.81
N TYR A 554 -21.42 -10.61 2.84
CA TYR A 554 -22.04 -10.94 1.56
C TYR A 554 -21.16 -11.87 0.72
N LEU A 555 -19.84 -11.66 0.73
CA LEU A 555 -18.88 -12.57 0.11
C LEU A 555 -18.71 -13.85 0.94
N TRP A 556 -18.63 -13.73 2.27
CA TRP A 556 -18.48 -14.88 3.17
C TRP A 556 -19.61 -15.88 3.05
N LYS A 557 -20.84 -15.42 2.79
CA LYS A 557 -22.00 -16.29 2.52
C LYS A 557 -21.77 -17.25 1.34
N TYR A 558 -20.88 -16.90 0.41
CA TYR A 558 -20.51 -17.69 -0.77
C TYR A 558 -19.13 -18.35 -0.63
N GLY A 559 -18.50 -18.29 0.55
CA GLY A 559 -17.14 -18.80 0.76
C GLY A 559 -16.05 -17.96 0.07
N LEU A 560 -16.36 -16.72 -0.30
CA LEU A 560 -15.45 -15.78 -0.95
C LEU A 560 -14.91 -14.76 0.07
N ASN A 561 -13.75 -14.17 -0.18
CA ASN A 561 -13.15 -13.15 0.67
C ASN A 561 -12.11 -12.31 -0.11
N TYR A 562 -11.57 -11.27 0.53
CA TYR A 562 -10.44 -10.47 0.04
C TYR A 562 -9.37 -10.27 1.12
N ALA A 563 -8.11 -10.10 0.71
CA ALA A 563 -6.94 -10.13 1.59
C ALA A 563 -6.41 -8.76 2.04
N HIS A 564 -7.02 -7.65 1.59
CA HIS A 564 -6.68 -6.29 2.03
C HIS A 564 -7.66 -5.78 3.09
N GLY A 565 -7.38 -4.57 3.62
CA GLY A 565 -8.30 -3.85 4.51
C GLY A 565 -9.61 -3.52 3.79
N THR A 566 -10.65 -3.22 4.55
CA THR A 566 -11.92 -2.74 3.99
C THR A 566 -11.96 -1.22 3.93
N SER A 567 -11.15 -0.57 4.78
CA SER A 567 -10.82 0.83 4.64
C SER A 567 -9.50 1.20 5.34
N HIS A 568 -9.04 2.40 5.01
CA HIS A 568 -8.03 3.18 5.71
C HIS A 568 -8.49 4.64 5.83
N GLY A 569 -7.84 5.44 6.66
CA GLY A 569 -8.01 6.89 6.62
C GLY A 569 -7.42 7.49 5.35
N VAL A 570 -7.90 8.68 4.96
CA VAL A 570 -7.38 9.46 3.83
C VAL A 570 -6.98 10.85 4.32
N GLY A 571 -5.78 11.29 3.94
CA GLY A 571 -5.23 12.59 4.31
C GLY A 571 -5.84 13.78 3.54
N ALA A 572 -5.65 14.99 4.06
CA ALA A 572 -6.03 16.23 3.38
C ALA A 572 -4.81 16.81 2.63
N TYR A 573 -4.69 16.49 1.34
CA TYR A 573 -3.50 16.75 0.52
C TYR A 573 -2.24 16.22 1.23
N LEU A 574 -2.26 14.93 1.57
CA LEU A 574 -1.26 14.19 2.35
C LEU A 574 -1.23 12.72 1.87
N ASN A 575 -1.00 11.76 2.77
CA ASN A 575 -0.98 10.33 2.45
C ASN A 575 -2.36 9.85 2.03
N VAL A 576 -2.41 8.96 1.03
CA VAL A 576 -3.66 8.29 0.64
C VAL A 576 -4.06 7.25 1.69
N HIS A 577 -3.07 6.54 2.26
CA HIS A 577 -3.26 5.71 3.45
C HIS A 577 -2.85 6.45 4.73
N GLU A 578 -3.83 6.89 5.53
CA GLU A 578 -3.63 7.58 6.80
C GLU A 578 -4.16 6.76 7.99
N GLY A 579 -3.35 6.69 9.05
CA GLY A 579 -3.71 6.09 10.33
C GLY A 579 -4.32 7.08 11.35
N PRO A 580 -4.65 6.62 12.55
CA PRO A 580 -4.62 5.21 12.96
C PRO A 580 -5.91 4.46 12.60
N ILE A 581 -6.86 5.17 11.97
CA ILE A 581 -8.22 4.70 11.69
C ILE A 581 -8.28 3.80 10.45
N GLY A 582 -9.26 2.89 10.44
CA GLY A 582 -9.53 2.01 9.31
C GLY A 582 -10.48 0.88 9.72
N ILE A 583 -11.07 0.20 8.74
CA ILE A 583 -11.99 -0.92 8.90
C ILE A 583 -11.30 -2.15 8.34
N GLY A 584 -11.17 -3.19 9.16
CA GLY A 584 -10.47 -4.40 8.75
C GLY A 584 -9.96 -5.24 9.91
N PRO A 585 -9.27 -6.35 9.62
CA PRO A 585 -8.73 -7.25 10.64
C PRO A 585 -7.41 -6.77 11.26
N ARG A 586 -6.86 -5.63 10.80
CA ARG A 586 -5.56 -5.12 11.27
C ARG A 586 -5.65 -4.69 12.74
N PRO A 587 -4.59 -4.88 13.56
CA PRO A 587 -4.60 -4.48 14.97
C PRO A 587 -4.98 -3.02 15.22
N ASN A 588 -4.55 -2.08 14.37
CA ASN A 588 -4.90 -0.66 14.51
C ASN A 588 -6.42 -0.42 14.41
N ALA A 589 -7.12 -1.13 13.51
CA ALA A 589 -8.58 -1.04 13.37
C ALA A 589 -9.34 -1.55 14.61
N ALA A 590 -8.67 -2.30 15.50
CA ALA A 590 -9.20 -2.74 16.79
C ALA A 590 -8.76 -1.86 17.96
N ALA A 591 -7.67 -1.12 17.81
CA ALA A 591 -7.10 -0.28 18.87
C ALA A 591 -7.71 1.12 18.92
N TYR A 592 -8.15 1.66 17.78
CA TYR A 592 -8.60 3.05 17.66
C TYR A 592 -10.04 3.14 17.17
N ALA A 593 -10.87 3.82 17.94
CA ALA A 593 -12.27 4.03 17.60
C ALA A 593 -12.42 5.04 16.46
N LEU A 594 -13.43 4.81 15.62
CA LEU A 594 -13.85 5.76 14.61
C LEU A 594 -14.53 6.97 15.28
N LYS A 595 -14.25 8.17 14.78
CA LYS A 595 -14.71 9.45 15.32
C LYS A 595 -15.30 10.32 14.21
N ALA A 596 -16.22 11.21 14.56
CA ALA A 596 -16.69 12.24 13.64
C ALA A 596 -15.50 13.10 13.14
N GLY A 597 -15.54 13.52 11.88
CA GLY A 597 -14.44 14.21 11.21
C GLY A 597 -13.38 13.29 10.60
N ASN A 598 -13.43 11.97 10.85
CA ASN A 598 -12.59 11.04 10.12
C ASN A 598 -13.01 10.96 8.64
N LEU A 599 -12.03 10.98 7.73
CA LEU A 599 -12.19 10.71 6.30
C LEU A 599 -11.58 9.34 6.01
N ILE A 600 -12.36 8.41 5.46
CA ILE A 600 -11.97 7.00 5.27
C ILE A 600 -12.40 6.47 3.90
N SER A 601 -11.71 5.46 3.37
CA SER A 601 -12.18 4.66 2.24
C SER A 601 -13.28 3.65 2.63
N ASN A 602 -13.86 2.98 1.64
CA ASN A 602 -14.80 1.85 1.76
C ASN A 602 -14.65 1.04 0.49
N GLU A 603 -13.76 0.06 0.54
CA GLU A 603 -13.15 -0.58 -0.63
C GLU A 603 -13.26 -2.11 -0.61
N PRO A 604 -14.44 -2.72 -0.36
CA PRO A 604 -14.54 -4.17 -0.49
C PRO A 604 -14.17 -4.64 -1.90
N GLY A 605 -13.65 -5.86 -2.00
CA GLY A 605 -13.25 -6.44 -3.27
C GLY A 605 -13.38 -7.95 -3.33
N TYR A 606 -13.14 -8.50 -4.49
CA TYR A 606 -13.04 -9.93 -4.76
C TYR A 606 -12.09 -10.16 -5.94
N TYR A 607 -11.20 -11.14 -5.83
CA TYR A 607 -10.16 -11.39 -6.82
C TYR A 607 -10.17 -12.87 -7.19
N GLN A 608 -10.58 -13.17 -8.42
CA GLN A 608 -10.53 -14.50 -9.00
C GLN A 608 -9.17 -14.70 -9.65
N GLU A 609 -8.26 -15.38 -8.95
CA GLU A 609 -6.88 -15.59 -9.39
C GLU A 609 -6.81 -16.10 -10.84
N GLY A 610 -6.07 -15.36 -11.67
CA GLY A 610 -5.86 -15.69 -13.08
C GLY A 610 -7.01 -15.32 -14.03
N ASP A 611 -8.08 -14.66 -13.56
CA ASP A 611 -9.22 -14.34 -14.41
C ASP A 611 -9.70 -12.88 -14.32
N TYR A 612 -10.09 -12.39 -13.15
CA TYR A 612 -10.55 -11.01 -12.95
C TYR A 612 -10.47 -10.56 -11.51
N GLY A 613 -10.52 -9.24 -11.30
CA GLY A 613 -10.78 -8.65 -9.99
C GLY A 613 -11.90 -7.65 -10.03
N ILE A 614 -12.53 -7.48 -8.87
CA ILE A 614 -13.60 -6.54 -8.62
C ILE A 614 -13.22 -5.80 -7.34
N ARG A 615 -13.20 -4.48 -7.41
CA ARG A 615 -13.19 -3.62 -6.23
C ARG A 615 -14.09 -2.42 -6.50
N ILE A 616 -14.76 -1.97 -5.45
CA ILE A 616 -15.62 -0.80 -5.46
C ILE A 616 -15.23 0.03 -4.27
N GLU A 617 -14.68 1.21 -4.54
CA GLU A 617 -14.15 2.07 -3.50
C GLU A 617 -14.77 3.45 -3.54
N ASN A 618 -15.27 3.86 -2.38
CA ASN A 618 -15.73 5.20 -2.11
C ASN A 618 -15.00 5.74 -0.89
N VAL A 619 -14.64 7.01 -0.92
CA VAL A 619 -14.28 7.76 0.27
C VAL A 619 -15.54 8.32 0.90
N MET A 620 -15.56 8.30 2.23
CA MET A 620 -16.65 8.76 3.08
C MET A 620 -16.07 9.50 4.28
N PHE A 621 -16.76 10.50 4.80
CA PHE A 621 -16.44 11.02 6.13
C PHE A 621 -17.46 10.56 7.16
N ILE A 622 -17.02 10.52 8.41
CA ILE A 622 -17.84 10.14 9.55
C ILE A 622 -18.41 11.42 10.16
N LYS A 623 -19.72 11.43 10.40
CA LYS A 623 -20.41 12.51 11.11
C LYS A 623 -21.26 11.97 12.24
N GLU A 624 -21.67 12.85 13.14
CA GLU A 624 -22.69 12.48 14.11
C GLU A 624 -24.03 12.23 13.40
N SER A 625 -24.66 11.11 13.74
CA SER A 625 -26.04 10.81 13.40
C SER A 625 -26.99 11.54 14.35
N ASP A 626 -28.26 11.68 13.99
CA ASP A 626 -29.33 12.21 14.83
C ASP A 626 -29.77 11.23 15.95
N LEU A 627 -29.53 9.94 15.76
CA LEU A 627 -29.81 8.88 16.75
C LEU A 627 -29.01 9.01 18.06
N ARG A 628 -29.64 8.62 19.17
CA ARG A 628 -29.06 8.50 20.51
C ARG A 628 -29.57 7.22 21.19
N TYR A 629 -28.73 6.55 21.96
CA TYR A 629 -29.15 5.43 22.82
C TYR A 629 -28.39 5.49 24.15
N ASP A 630 -29.12 5.48 25.27
CA ASP A 630 -28.54 5.55 26.63
C ASP A 630 -27.51 6.69 26.78
N GLY A 631 -27.86 7.88 26.28
CA GLY A 631 -26.99 9.06 26.30
C GLY A 631 -25.81 9.03 25.32
N LYS A 632 -25.53 7.91 24.65
CA LYS A 632 -24.45 7.82 23.65
C LYS A 632 -24.95 8.27 22.29
N ALA A 633 -24.15 9.14 21.66
CA ALA A 633 -24.36 9.53 20.27
C ALA A 633 -23.99 8.40 19.31
N TYR A 634 -24.64 8.43 18.16
CA TYR A 634 -24.34 7.55 17.05
C TYR A 634 -23.57 8.33 15.99
N LEU A 635 -22.84 7.60 15.16
CA LEU A 635 -22.12 8.08 14.01
C LEU A 635 -22.75 7.46 12.76
N GLU A 636 -22.61 8.15 11.64
CA GLU A 636 -22.98 7.65 10.31
C GLU A 636 -21.96 8.12 9.27
N PHE A 637 -21.94 7.44 8.12
CA PHE A 637 -21.06 7.78 7.02
C PHE A 637 -21.77 8.69 6.00
N GLU A 638 -21.03 9.61 5.42
CA GLU A 638 -21.45 10.40 4.26
C GLU A 638 -20.46 10.17 3.12
N THR A 639 -20.95 9.61 2.00
CA THR A 639 -20.11 9.31 0.84
C THR A 639 -19.79 10.57 0.03
N VAL A 640 -18.50 10.84 -0.16
CA VAL A 640 -18.01 12.00 -0.93
C VAL A 640 -17.66 11.65 -2.37
N THR A 641 -17.26 10.41 -2.65
CA THR A 641 -16.98 9.95 -4.02
C THR A 641 -18.22 10.06 -4.90
N LYS A 642 -18.09 10.66 -6.10
CA LYS A 642 -19.19 10.84 -7.06
C LYS A 642 -18.90 10.15 -8.40
N VAL A 643 -18.87 8.82 -8.41
CA VAL A 643 -18.64 8.04 -9.64
C VAL A 643 -19.70 6.93 -9.76
N PRO A 644 -20.42 6.79 -10.88
CA PRO A 644 -21.45 5.76 -11.01
C PRO A 644 -20.91 4.35 -10.81
N TYR A 645 -21.79 3.44 -10.39
CA TYR A 645 -21.51 2.00 -10.43
C TYR A 645 -21.84 1.47 -11.82
N CYS A 646 -21.14 0.42 -12.25
CA CYS A 646 -21.41 -0.17 -13.56
C CYS A 646 -22.75 -0.93 -13.53
N ARG A 647 -23.82 -0.32 -14.09
CA ARG A 647 -25.20 -0.86 -13.98
C ARG A 647 -25.33 -2.29 -14.50
N ARG A 648 -24.60 -2.63 -15.57
CA ARG A 648 -24.67 -3.96 -16.20
C ARG A 648 -24.06 -5.08 -15.36
N LEU A 649 -23.30 -4.76 -14.32
CA LEU A 649 -22.73 -5.73 -13.38
C LEU A 649 -23.62 -5.94 -12.14
N ILE A 650 -24.76 -5.24 -12.05
CA ILE A 650 -25.66 -5.32 -10.92
C ILE A 650 -26.81 -6.29 -11.23
N ASP A 651 -26.91 -7.36 -10.44
CA ASP A 651 -28.11 -8.19 -10.38
C ASP A 651 -29.10 -7.57 -9.39
N ILE A 652 -30.12 -6.90 -9.93
CA ILE A 652 -31.17 -6.27 -9.14
C ILE A 652 -31.98 -7.26 -8.29
N HIS A 653 -31.98 -8.55 -8.62
CA HIS A 653 -32.69 -9.58 -7.86
C HIS A 653 -31.92 -10.04 -6.62
N LEU A 654 -30.61 -9.76 -6.54
CA LEU A 654 -29.81 -9.95 -5.31
C LEU A 654 -29.90 -8.77 -4.35
N LEU A 655 -30.47 -7.64 -4.80
CA LEU A 655 -30.64 -6.43 -4.00
C LEU A 655 -32.01 -6.38 -3.31
N ASN A 656 -32.01 -5.92 -2.07
CA ASN A 656 -33.23 -5.53 -1.36
C ASN A 656 -33.67 -4.12 -1.81
N ASP A 657 -34.85 -3.69 -1.35
CA ASP A 657 -35.43 -2.42 -1.82
C ASP A 657 -34.69 -1.18 -1.27
N GLU A 658 -34.13 -1.27 -0.06
CA GLU A 658 -33.32 -0.21 0.55
C GLU A 658 -32.00 0.01 -0.23
N GLU A 659 -31.33 -1.08 -0.62
CA GLU A 659 -30.11 -1.04 -1.43
C GLU A 659 -30.38 -0.43 -2.81
N ILE A 660 -31.52 -0.75 -3.42
CA ILE A 660 -31.92 -0.16 -4.70
C ILE A 660 -32.22 1.33 -4.55
N SER A 661 -32.94 1.73 -3.50
CA SER A 661 -33.21 3.15 -3.21
C SER A 661 -31.90 3.92 -3.05
N TRP A 662 -30.98 3.38 -2.25
CA TRP A 662 -29.69 4.01 -1.99
C TRP A 662 -28.85 4.17 -3.26
N ILE A 663 -28.78 3.14 -4.12
CA ILE A 663 -28.08 3.27 -5.41
C ILE A 663 -28.72 4.35 -6.28
N ASN A 664 -30.05 4.39 -6.35
CA ASN A 664 -30.77 5.37 -7.15
C ASN A 664 -30.56 6.81 -6.64
N GLU A 665 -30.59 7.01 -5.33
CA GLU A 665 -30.29 8.31 -4.70
C GLU A 665 -28.84 8.74 -4.96
N TYR A 666 -27.89 7.82 -4.79
CA TYR A 666 -26.47 8.05 -5.10
C TYR A 666 -26.26 8.42 -6.57
N HIS A 667 -26.87 7.70 -7.50
CA HIS A 667 -26.79 7.98 -8.94
C HIS A 667 -27.47 9.29 -9.32
N ALA A 668 -28.62 9.61 -8.73
CA ALA A 668 -29.31 10.88 -8.96
C ALA A 668 -28.47 12.08 -8.49
N ASP A 669 -27.80 11.95 -7.35
CA ASP A 669 -26.90 12.98 -6.84
C ASP A 669 -25.67 13.18 -7.74
N ILE A 670 -25.07 12.10 -8.26
CA ILE A 670 -24.01 12.19 -9.28
C ILE A 670 -24.52 12.90 -10.54
N TRP A 671 -25.70 12.52 -11.06
CA TRP A 671 -26.30 13.15 -12.22
C TRP A 671 -26.46 14.66 -12.01
N ASN A 672 -27.07 15.05 -10.88
CA ASN A 672 -27.30 16.45 -10.53
C ASN A 672 -25.99 17.22 -10.41
N SER A 673 -24.93 16.59 -9.88
CA SER A 673 -23.62 17.19 -9.71
C SER A 673 -22.88 17.48 -11.01
N PHE A 674 -23.14 16.71 -12.09
CA PHE A 674 -22.28 16.73 -13.29
C PHE A 674 -22.97 16.99 -14.63
N HIS A 675 -24.28 16.76 -14.75
CA HIS A 675 -24.93 16.78 -16.06
C HIS A 675 -24.82 18.12 -16.79
N GLU A 676 -24.76 19.25 -16.07
CA GLU A 676 -24.60 20.59 -16.66
C GLU A 676 -23.17 20.88 -17.12
N ASN A 677 -22.19 20.06 -16.70
CA ASN A 677 -20.78 20.25 -17.08
C ASN A 677 -20.43 19.69 -18.47
N PHE A 678 -21.33 18.92 -19.09
CA PHE A 678 -21.07 18.26 -20.35
C PHE A 678 -22.05 18.71 -21.44
N ASP A 679 -21.56 18.90 -22.67
CA ASP A 679 -22.41 19.19 -23.82
C ASP A 679 -23.46 18.08 -24.01
N LYS A 680 -24.72 18.44 -24.19
CA LYS A 680 -25.85 17.49 -24.27
C LYS A 680 -25.74 16.49 -25.41
N ASN A 681 -24.97 16.80 -26.46
CA ASN A 681 -24.73 15.92 -27.60
C ASN A 681 -23.47 15.06 -27.43
N SER A 682 -22.60 15.37 -26.46
CA SER A 682 -21.37 14.63 -26.18
C SER A 682 -21.63 13.17 -25.79
N TYR A 683 -20.63 12.32 -26.05
CA TYR A 683 -20.66 10.92 -25.60
C TYR A 683 -20.73 10.84 -24.07
N THR A 684 -19.94 11.66 -23.37
CA THR A 684 -19.90 11.73 -21.89
C THR A 684 -21.27 12.02 -21.28
N TYR A 685 -22.03 12.98 -21.83
CA TYR A 685 -23.38 13.27 -21.33
C TYR A 685 -24.33 12.08 -21.47
N LYS A 686 -24.31 11.41 -22.64
CA LYS A 686 -25.15 10.23 -22.91
C LYS A 686 -24.75 9.05 -22.04
N TRP A 687 -23.45 8.82 -21.89
CA TRP A 687 -22.88 7.80 -21.01
C TRP A 687 -23.32 8.02 -19.56
N LEU A 688 -23.13 9.24 -19.04
CA LEU A 688 -23.49 9.58 -17.67
C LEU A 688 -24.99 9.35 -17.44
N LYS A 689 -25.84 9.84 -18.34
CA LYS A 689 -27.29 9.66 -18.26
C LYS A 689 -27.69 8.18 -18.17
N ARG A 690 -27.03 7.32 -18.96
CA ARG A 690 -27.29 5.88 -18.95
C ARG A 690 -26.79 5.23 -17.67
N GLU A 691 -25.60 5.57 -17.20
CA GLU A 691 -25.01 4.93 -16.01
C GLU A 691 -25.63 5.44 -14.69
N THR A 692 -26.33 6.58 -14.68
CA THR A 692 -27.06 7.09 -13.50
C THR A 692 -28.59 6.94 -13.58
N GLU A 693 -29.11 6.22 -14.57
CA GLU A 693 -30.54 5.99 -14.68
C GLU A 693 -31.02 5.03 -13.57
N PRO A 694 -32.19 5.29 -12.94
CA PRO A 694 -32.70 4.47 -11.86
C PRO A 694 -32.76 2.96 -12.21
N LEU A 695 -32.35 2.14 -11.25
CA LEU A 695 -32.57 0.71 -11.24
C LEU A 695 -34.04 0.45 -10.86
N VAL A 696 -34.73 -0.33 -11.70
CA VAL A 696 -36.14 -0.68 -11.51
C VAL A 696 -36.29 -2.20 -11.56
N LYS A 697 -36.84 -2.80 -10.50
CA LYS A 697 -37.24 -4.21 -10.53
C LYS A 697 -38.40 -4.34 -11.51
N SER A 698 -38.17 -5.03 -12.64
CA SER A 698 -39.28 -5.48 -13.48
C SER A 698 -40.18 -6.39 -12.62
N LYS A 699 -41.47 -6.06 -12.55
CA LYS A 699 -42.47 -6.85 -11.83
C LYS A 699 -42.60 -8.27 -12.38
#